data_AF-A0AA37V6G7-F1
#
_entry.id   AF-A0AA37V6G7-F1
#
_cell.length_a   1.000
_cell.length_b   1.000
_cell.length_c   1.000
_cell.angle_alpha   90.00
_cell.angle_beta   90.00
_cell.angle_gamma   90.00
#
_symmetry.space_group_name_H-M   'P 1'
#
loop_
_entity.id
_entity.type
_entity.pdbx_description
1 polymer ?
#
loop_
_entity_poly.entity_id
_entity_poly.type
_entity_poly.pdbx_seq_one_letter_code
_entity_poly.pdbx_strand_id
1 'polypeptide(L)'
;MKRWTGLPCPLTGLTMGVSCAVVGGYALAAALVLPSSLLGWQGPYATRPLVQVVTVLCLLFAAGCAARAARHAVGRRRFGWLSLAVALTGWVVGEIIWAVLDVRTELDHASHPAAAEFVLLLFPIGVLTALASLANPQGHNIWRLVLDGIIVATSLFVASWVFVLDKLLQTANSSRPTTVVHVVTDVMLMTVAILVLSRGRPGGRRSITLLAGGITTIMLADLLVLFRTGVGSYHTGDLVDVTRVAGLGLVALAGLVSTTESPTATNLDEVTSRVRLWLPYLPLLLAAAVGLGHALHRMQHGPLLFGLGILVGAVLIRQLVVLVENQGLLTEVAQEAFRDSLTGLANRANFLHRLEEAVERRRQDGTPIAVMCLDLDDFKSVNDALGHPAGDELLVRVAGRLTAALGQQGTVARLGGDEFAVLLEGPVADSHAAAQRVLEAFDATIVIDGVPLAVRPSIGFTVAVTESNATVDELLRHADLAMYAAKREGGQCIRSFVPDLPLPYALPELSGSAITAIQDSIDGGLEHTRRTAPQGSTALARTIKPLAAAAKPTPDPHEALPSVRWPPTSIRIALAALAIGVLVFASSCLPDPHADHTPFFANVLYPGLNLFAALLVGIRAYRVRADRAAWILIAAGMASSGLGDVIYARWVTGGQSPSIADPAYLAFYPLTYAGLLLLMQARLKRVPLAVRLDSVVCGLAMAAVAAALTAGPIQAATARAGHRAGGADLPVVRPGVAGAGRRDAADPRLAARVPLELAGRRIRVVRGR
;
A
#
# COMPACT_ATOMS: atom_id res chain seq x y z
N MET A 1 25.43 40.40 -7.90
CA MET A 1 24.36 39.95 -6.96
C MET A 1 22.93 40.27 -7.42
N LYS A 2 22.63 41.36 -8.17
CA LYS A 2 21.26 41.66 -8.69
C LYS A 2 20.70 40.69 -9.76
N ARG A 3 21.54 39.89 -10.44
CA ARG A 3 21.09 38.94 -11.48
C ARG A 3 20.44 37.65 -10.95
N TRP A 4 20.61 37.34 -9.67
CA TRP A 4 20.12 36.08 -9.07
C TRP A 4 18.79 36.22 -8.33
N THR A 5 18.34 37.45 -8.05
CA THR A 5 17.13 37.71 -7.25
C THR A 5 15.82 37.50 -8.02
N GLY A 6 15.85 37.55 -9.35
CA GLY A 6 14.68 37.41 -10.22
C GLY A 6 14.42 35.99 -10.74
N LEU A 7 15.36 35.04 -10.56
CA LEU A 7 15.19 33.67 -11.02
C LEU A 7 14.20 32.92 -10.10
N PRO A 8 13.28 32.12 -10.64
CA PRO A 8 12.41 31.26 -9.83
C PRO A 8 13.24 30.16 -9.19
N CYS A 9 13.08 29.96 -7.89
CA CYS A 9 13.73 28.89 -7.15
C CYS A 9 13.15 27.53 -7.61
N PRO A 10 13.99 26.55 -7.99
CA PRO A 10 13.49 25.27 -8.51
C PRO A 10 12.66 24.51 -7.47
N LEU A 11 12.95 24.68 -6.18
CA LEU A 11 12.27 24.03 -5.06
C LEU A 11 10.90 24.65 -4.73
N THR A 12 10.81 25.97 -4.65
CA THR A 12 9.61 26.67 -4.17
C THR A 12 8.79 27.34 -5.28
N GLY A 13 9.36 27.61 -6.46
CA GLY A 13 8.73 28.36 -7.54
C GLY A 13 8.60 29.88 -7.27
N LEU A 14 8.96 30.34 -6.07
CA LEU A 14 9.04 31.76 -5.71
C LEU A 14 10.34 32.37 -6.25
N THR A 15 10.40 33.71 -6.34
CA THR A 15 11.67 34.39 -6.63
C THR A 15 12.73 34.00 -5.60
N MET A 16 13.96 33.78 -6.06
CA MET A 16 15.05 33.33 -5.19
C MET A 16 15.30 34.29 -4.02
N GLY A 17 15.05 35.59 -4.21
CA GLY A 17 15.12 36.60 -3.15
C GLY A 17 14.12 36.36 -2.00
N VAL A 18 12.85 36.06 -2.31
CA VAL A 18 11.82 35.82 -1.27
C VAL A 18 12.09 34.50 -0.55
N SER A 19 12.45 33.45 -1.28
CA SER A 19 12.78 32.14 -0.67
C SER A 19 13.97 32.24 0.26
N CYS A 20 15.06 32.89 -0.17
CA CYS A 20 16.25 33.09 0.67
C CYS A 20 15.97 34.00 1.87
N ALA A 21 15.10 35.00 1.74
CA ALA A 21 14.74 35.88 2.86
C ALA A 21 13.96 35.12 3.95
N VAL A 22 13.01 34.26 3.56
CA VAL A 22 12.24 33.45 4.52
C VAL A 22 13.13 32.39 5.17
N VAL A 23 13.89 31.62 4.37
CA VAL A 23 14.82 30.62 4.90
C VAL A 23 15.88 31.27 5.78
N GLY A 24 16.44 32.41 5.37
CA GLY A 24 17.41 33.18 6.15
C GLY A 24 16.83 33.72 7.46
N GLY A 25 15.60 34.21 7.46
CA GLY A 25 14.91 34.68 8.67
C GLY A 25 14.66 33.57 9.69
N TYR A 26 14.21 32.40 9.23
CA TYR A 26 14.02 31.23 10.10
C TYR A 26 15.35 30.58 10.52
N ALA A 27 16.38 30.63 9.69
CA ALA A 27 17.73 30.21 10.07
C ALA A 27 18.34 31.14 11.14
N LEU A 28 18.10 32.45 11.04
CA LEU A 28 18.48 33.42 12.07
C LEU A 28 17.70 33.16 13.37
N ALA A 29 16.39 32.91 13.29
CA ALA A 29 15.58 32.53 14.45
C ALA A 29 16.13 31.25 15.13
N ALA A 30 16.43 30.21 14.36
CA ALA A 30 17.08 29.01 14.87
C ALA A 30 18.46 29.30 15.50
N ALA A 31 19.26 30.15 14.87
CA ALA A 31 20.57 30.57 15.37
C ALA A 31 20.49 31.46 16.63
N LEU A 32 19.35 32.07 16.94
CA LEU A 32 19.09 32.77 18.20
C LEU A 32 18.66 31.82 19.33
N VAL A 33 18.10 30.66 18.97
CA VAL A 33 17.73 29.59 19.91
C VAL A 33 18.94 28.73 20.28
N LEU A 34 19.82 28.40 19.32
CA LEU A 34 21.02 27.55 19.49
C LEU A 34 22.01 27.98 20.61
N PRO A 35 22.34 29.28 20.81
CA PRO A 35 23.29 29.72 21.83
C PRO A 35 22.88 29.35 23.26
N SER A 36 21.58 29.24 23.51
CA SER A 36 21.06 28.81 24.82
C SER A 36 21.44 27.36 25.17
N SER A 37 21.48 26.47 24.16
CA SER A 37 21.93 25.08 24.32
C SER A 37 23.45 24.92 24.36
N LEU A 38 24.19 25.68 23.55
CA LEU A 38 25.63 25.49 23.36
C LEU A 38 26.50 26.21 24.40
N LEU A 39 26.05 27.37 24.90
CA LEU A 39 26.82 28.20 25.84
C LEU A 39 26.40 28.00 27.30
N GLY A 40 25.43 27.12 27.58
CA GLY A 40 24.97 26.82 28.94
C GLY A 40 24.30 28.00 29.66
N TRP A 41 23.87 29.03 28.93
CA TRP A 41 23.12 30.15 29.50
C TRP A 41 21.71 29.69 29.85
N GLN A 42 21.55 29.19 31.07
CA GLN A 42 20.28 28.66 31.57
C GLN A 42 19.78 29.53 32.72
N GLY A 43 18.62 30.15 32.54
CA GLY A 43 18.00 30.94 33.61
C GLY A 43 16.59 31.41 33.24
N PRO A 44 15.68 31.58 34.22
CA PRO A 44 14.32 32.08 34.00
C PRO A 44 14.28 33.44 33.29
N TYR A 45 15.32 34.26 33.49
CA TYR A 45 15.39 35.65 33.01
C TYR A 45 16.35 35.87 31.84
N ALA A 46 16.99 34.82 31.30
CA ALA A 46 17.97 34.95 30.22
C ALA A 46 17.46 34.36 28.90
N THR A 47 17.33 33.03 28.82
CA THR A 47 17.12 32.32 27.53
C THR A 47 15.67 31.93 27.27
N ARG A 48 14.88 31.64 28.31
CA ARG A 48 13.44 31.33 28.18
C ARG A 48 12.62 32.44 27.50
N PRO A 49 12.69 33.72 27.94
CA PRO A 49 11.90 34.78 27.29
C PRO A 49 12.35 35.04 25.85
N LEU A 50 13.65 34.90 25.55
CA LEU A 50 14.16 35.02 24.19
C LEU A 50 13.57 33.94 23.26
N VAL A 51 13.59 32.67 23.69
CA VAL A 51 13.04 31.55 22.91
C VAL A 51 11.52 31.70 22.70
N GLN A 52 10.79 32.13 23.74
CA GLN A 52 9.35 32.42 23.64
C GLN A 52 9.06 33.54 22.63
N VAL A 53 9.78 34.67 22.72
CA VAL A 53 9.62 35.80 21.79
C VAL A 53 9.93 35.38 20.36
N VAL A 54 11.03 34.66 20.13
CA VAL A 54 11.40 34.15 18.80
C VAL A 54 10.31 33.23 18.24
N THR A 55 9.79 32.32 19.07
CA THR A 55 8.72 31.38 18.66
C THR A 55 7.42 32.11 18.30
N VAL A 56 7.01 33.09 19.11
CA VAL A 56 5.83 33.93 18.84
C VAL A 56 5.99 34.72 17.54
N LEU A 57 7.17 35.29 17.28
CA LEU A 57 7.44 36.00 16.02
C LEU A 57 7.37 35.08 14.80
N CYS A 58 7.92 33.87 14.89
CA CYS A 58 7.80 32.85 13.85
C CYS A 58 6.33 32.46 13.60
N LEU A 59 5.56 32.21 14.66
CA LEU A 59 4.13 31.88 14.56
C LEU A 59 3.32 33.01 13.91
N LEU A 60 3.53 34.26 14.33
CA LEU A 60 2.87 35.43 13.73
C LEU A 60 3.19 35.57 12.25
N PHE A 61 4.45 35.34 11.85
CA PHE A 61 4.84 35.38 10.45
C PHE A 61 4.19 34.26 9.64
N ALA A 62 4.17 33.03 10.16
CA ALA A 62 3.49 31.90 9.52
C ALA A 62 1.98 32.13 9.38
N ALA A 63 1.33 32.68 10.43
CA ALA A 63 -0.08 33.05 10.41
C ALA A 63 -0.37 34.13 9.37
N GLY A 64 0.49 35.14 9.25
CA GLY A 64 0.39 36.18 8.22
C GLY A 64 0.52 35.61 6.80
N CYS A 65 1.43 34.66 6.58
CA CYS A 65 1.57 33.96 5.30
C CYS A 65 0.31 33.12 4.97
N ALA A 66 -0.24 32.40 5.94
CA ALA A 66 -1.49 31.64 5.76
C ALA A 66 -2.70 32.56 5.50
N ALA A 67 -2.81 33.69 6.19
CA ALA A 67 -3.86 34.69 5.96
C ALA A 67 -3.75 35.32 4.56
N ARG A 68 -2.53 35.60 4.09
CA ARG A 68 -2.27 36.05 2.72
C ARG A 68 -2.69 34.99 1.71
N ALA A 69 -2.33 33.72 1.93
CA ALA A 69 -2.77 32.60 1.09
C ALA A 69 -4.30 32.50 1.01
N ALA A 70 -4.99 32.68 2.15
CA ALA A 70 -6.45 32.67 2.21
C ALA A 70 -7.09 33.79 1.36
N ARG A 71 -6.48 34.99 1.33
CA ARG A 71 -6.97 36.11 0.51
C ARG A 71 -6.84 35.87 -1.00
N HIS A 72 -5.82 35.13 -1.44
CA HIS A 72 -5.60 34.79 -2.85
C HIS A 72 -6.29 33.49 -3.29
N ALA A 73 -6.83 32.70 -2.36
CA ALA A 73 -7.53 31.46 -2.64
C ALA A 73 -9.05 31.65 -2.75
N VAL A 74 -9.73 30.73 -3.44
CA VAL A 74 -11.19 30.71 -3.61
C VAL A 74 -11.77 29.34 -3.21
N GLY A 75 -13.01 29.32 -2.72
CA GLY A 75 -13.75 28.11 -2.37
C GLY A 75 -13.14 27.34 -1.20
N ARG A 76 -13.08 26.00 -1.30
CA ARG A 76 -12.54 25.10 -0.26
C ARG A 76 -11.10 25.46 0.17
N ARG A 77 -10.28 25.97 -0.76
CA ARG A 77 -8.90 26.37 -0.45
C ARG A 77 -8.83 27.58 0.46
N ARG A 78 -9.70 28.58 0.24
CA ARG A 78 -9.79 29.75 1.13
C ARG A 78 -10.15 29.32 2.53
N PHE A 79 -11.11 28.40 2.66
CA PHE A 79 -11.49 27.83 3.95
C PHE A 79 -10.31 27.11 4.63
N GLY A 80 -9.56 26.29 3.89
CA GLY A 80 -8.39 25.59 4.42
C GLY A 80 -7.29 26.53 4.94
N TRP A 81 -6.91 27.54 4.16
CA TRP A 81 -5.90 28.53 4.59
C TRP A 81 -6.39 29.44 5.72
N LEU A 82 -7.68 29.80 5.73
CA LEU A 82 -8.27 30.57 6.82
C LEU A 82 -8.24 29.78 8.13
N SER A 83 -8.59 28.49 8.07
CA SER A 83 -8.54 27.60 9.23
C SER A 83 -7.12 27.49 9.78
N LEU A 84 -6.11 27.35 8.93
CA LEU A 84 -4.71 27.33 9.34
C LEU A 84 -4.28 28.65 10.00
N ALA A 85 -4.70 29.80 9.46
CA ALA A 85 -4.38 31.10 10.03
C ALA A 85 -5.00 31.29 11.44
N VAL A 86 -6.25 30.85 11.61
CA VAL A 86 -6.93 30.85 12.92
C VAL A 86 -6.22 29.92 13.90
N ALA A 87 -5.84 28.71 13.47
CA ALA A 87 -5.10 27.74 14.28
C ALA A 87 -3.77 28.31 14.81
N LEU A 88 -2.97 28.91 13.92
CA LEU A 88 -1.68 29.52 14.28
C LEU A 88 -1.83 30.74 15.19
N THR A 89 -2.88 31.54 14.99
CA THR A 89 -3.17 32.69 15.85
C THR A 89 -3.64 32.23 17.24
N GLY A 90 -4.44 31.16 17.31
CA GLY A 90 -4.78 30.51 18.57
C GLY A 90 -3.53 30.04 19.31
N TRP A 91 -2.58 29.43 18.60
CA TRP A 91 -1.30 29.03 19.20
C TRP A 91 -0.51 30.24 19.73
N VAL A 92 -0.43 31.35 19.00
CA VAL A 92 0.20 32.59 19.50
C VAL A 92 -0.41 33.04 20.83
N VAL A 93 -1.74 33.04 20.93
CA VAL A 93 -2.44 33.41 22.18
C VAL A 93 -2.09 32.43 23.30
N GLY A 94 -2.05 31.13 23.01
CA GLY A 94 -1.62 30.10 23.95
C GLY A 94 -0.20 30.33 24.48
N GLU A 95 0.77 30.58 23.60
CA GLU A 95 2.16 30.86 23.98
C GLU A 95 2.30 32.12 24.83
N ILE A 96 1.56 33.19 24.52
CA ILE A 96 1.58 34.43 25.30
C ILE A 96 1.01 34.20 26.71
N ILE A 97 -0.11 33.47 26.82
CA ILE A 97 -0.68 33.12 28.13
C ILE A 97 0.33 32.30 28.92
N TRP A 98 0.97 31.31 28.29
CA TRP A 98 1.97 30.45 28.94
C TRP A 98 3.19 31.25 29.40
N ALA A 99 3.70 32.16 28.57
CA ALA A 99 4.82 33.04 28.91
C ALA A 99 4.51 33.97 30.09
N VAL A 100 3.29 34.51 30.18
CA VAL A 100 2.86 35.37 31.29
C VAL A 100 2.73 34.58 32.59
N LEU A 101 2.22 33.34 32.52
CA LEU A 101 2.07 32.45 33.68
C LEU A 101 3.44 31.96 34.19
N ASP A 102 4.36 31.58 33.30
CA ASP A 102 5.70 31.08 33.65
C ASP A 102 6.56 32.13 34.39
N VAL A 103 6.32 33.42 34.15
CA VAL A 103 7.01 34.53 34.82
C VAL A 103 6.41 34.87 36.19
N ARG A 104 5.16 34.52 36.46
CA ARG A 104 4.43 34.83 37.72
C ARG A 104 4.23 33.59 38.57
N THR A 105 5.30 33.11 39.18
CA THR A 105 5.31 31.93 40.09
C THR A 105 4.38 32.05 41.32
N GLU A 106 3.95 33.27 41.69
CA GLU A 106 3.00 33.49 42.78
C GLU A 106 1.56 32.99 42.50
N LEU A 107 1.25 32.65 41.25
CA LEU A 107 -0.06 32.10 40.83
C LEU A 107 -0.15 30.56 40.95
N ASP A 108 0.88 29.90 41.48
CA ASP A 108 1.05 28.43 41.46
C ASP A 108 -0.03 27.61 42.18
N HIS A 109 -0.93 28.21 42.97
CA HIS A 109 -1.80 27.45 43.91
C HIS A 109 -3.31 27.45 43.60
N ALA A 110 -3.76 28.02 42.48
CA ALA A 110 -5.18 28.01 42.12
C ALA A 110 -5.42 27.62 40.65
N SER A 111 -5.06 26.38 40.33
CA SER A 111 -5.85 25.53 39.42
C SER A 111 -6.30 26.10 38.07
N HIS A 112 -5.44 26.57 37.14
CA HIS A 112 -5.85 26.73 35.71
C HIS A 112 -4.68 26.81 34.69
N PRO A 113 -4.05 25.68 34.32
CA PRO A 113 -3.45 25.50 32.99
C PRO A 113 -4.51 25.23 31.90
N ALA A 114 -5.76 24.96 32.29
CA ALA A 114 -6.84 24.56 31.38
C ALA A 114 -7.16 25.58 30.28
N ALA A 115 -7.18 26.89 30.57
CA ALA A 115 -7.54 27.90 29.56
C ALA A 115 -6.51 27.99 28.42
N ALA A 116 -5.21 27.94 28.74
CA ALA A 116 -4.15 27.87 27.74
C ALA A 116 -4.23 26.55 26.95
N GLU A 117 -4.43 25.43 27.64
CA GLU A 117 -4.57 24.11 27.01
C GLU A 117 -5.79 24.04 26.06
N PHE A 118 -6.93 24.63 26.42
CA PHE A 118 -8.12 24.70 25.55
C PHE A 118 -7.88 25.55 24.30
N VAL A 119 -7.15 26.67 24.44
CA VAL A 119 -6.78 27.51 23.31
C VAL A 119 -5.78 26.78 22.40
N LEU A 120 -4.87 26.01 22.98
CA LEU A 120 -3.90 25.21 22.23
C LEU A 120 -4.57 24.04 21.48
N LEU A 121 -5.69 23.49 21.96
CA LEU A 121 -6.47 22.48 21.24
C LEU A 121 -7.11 22.98 19.93
N LEU A 122 -7.21 24.30 19.73
CA LEU A 122 -7.64 24.86 18.44
C LEU A 122 -6.63 24.58 17.33
N PHE A 123 -5.35 24.42 17.66
CA PHE A 123 -4.29 24.16 16.70
C PHE A 123 -4.48 22.85 15.92
N PRO A 124 -4.53 21.66 16.56
CA PRO A 124 -4.68 20.39 15.84
C PRO A 124 -5.98 20.33 15.03
N ILE A 125 -7.09 20.84 15.58
CA ILE A 125 -8.37 20.91 14.88
C ILE A 125 -8.24 21.76 13.60
N GLY A 126 -7.69 22.96 13.73
CA GLY A 126 -7.56 23.89 12.62
C GLY A 126 -6.56 23.45 11.53
N VAL A 127 -5.54 22.68 11.89
CA VAL A 127 -4.60 22.08 10.92
C VAL A 127 -5.22 20.86 10.24
N LEU A 128 -5.97 20.01 10.94
CA LEU A 128 -6.68 18.87 10.34
C LEU A 128 -7.69 19.35 9.29
N THR A 129 -8.49 20.36 9.62
CA THR A 129 -9.43 20.98 8.67
C THR A 129 -8.70 21.67 7.51
N ALA A 130 -7.54 22.29 7.76
CA ALA A 130 -6.71 22.86 6.70
C ALA A 130 -6.20 21.78 5.73
N LEU A 131 -5.60 20.70 6.25
CA LEU A 131 -5.10 19.59 5.43
C LEU A 131 -6.24 18.91 4.66
N ALA A 132 -7.38 18.65 5.30
CA ALA A 132 -8.55 18.04 4.64
C ALA A 132 -9.17 18.94 3.56
N SER A 133 -9.15 20.26 3.75
CA SER A 133 -9.73 21.21 2.78
C SER A 133 -8.79 21.53 1.62
N LEU A 134 -7.47 21.45 1.85
CA LEU A 134 -6.43 21.71 0.87
C LEU A 134 -6.08 20.46 0.05
N ALA A 135 -6.04 19.29 0.68
CA ALA A 135 -5.81 18.01 0.01
C ALA A 135 -7.12 17.57 -0.68
N ASN A 136 -7.17 17.66 -2.01
CA ASN A 136 -8.34 17.25 -2.79
C ASN A 136 -8.42 15.71 -2.89
N PRO A 137 -9.38 15.01 -2.25
CA PRO A 137 -9.40 13.54 -2.25
C PRO A 137 -9.95 12.92 -3.55
N GLN A 138 -10.38 13.73 -4.53
CA GLN A 138 -11.14 13.25 -5.69
C GLN A 138 -10.41 12.12 -6.45
N GLY A 139 -11.10 10.98 -6.58
CA GLY A 139 -10.70 9.84 -7.41
C GLY A 139 -10.08 8.64 -6.69
N HIS A 140 -10.12 8.53 -5.36
CA HIS A 140 -9.40 7.48 -4.64
C HIS A 140 -10.30 6.53 -3.84
N ASN A 141 -9.90 5.26 -3.77
CA ASN A 141 -10.56 4.21 -3.00
C ASN A 141 -10.48 4.50 -1.49
N ILE A 142 -11.60 4.91 -0.89
CA ILE A 142 -11.72 5.36 0.51
C ILE A 142 -11.16 4.31 1.48
N TRP A 143 -11.37 3.02 1.19
CA TRP A 143 -10.88 1.93 2.05
C TRP A 143 -9.36 1.89 2.17
N ARG A 144 -8.63 2.18 1.08
CA ARG A 144 -7.17 2.26 1.14
C ARG A 144 -6.70 3.47 1.95
N LEU A 145 -7.43 4.60 1.93
CA LEU A 145 -7.15 5.76 2.78
C LEU A 145 -7.30 5.43 4.26
N VAL A 146 -8.40 4.77 4.60
CA VAL A 146 -8.70 4.39 5.98
C VAL A 146 -7.67 3.37 6.48
N LEU A 147 -7.34 2.35 5.69
CA LEU A 147 -6.36 1.33 6.07
C LEU A 147 -4.95 1.89 6.25
N ASP A 148 -4.44 2.68 5.30
CA ASP A 148 -3.11 3.30 5.43
C ASP A 148 -3.06 4.24 6.65
N GLY A 149 -4.16 4.96 6.93
CA GLY A 149 -4.27 5.82 8.11
C GLY A 149 -4.28 5.05 9.42
N ILE A 150 -5.01 3.94 9.51
CA ILE A 150 -5.02 3.09 10.70
C ILE A 150 -3.63 2.50 10.95
N ILE A 151 -2.93 2.05 9.91
CA ILE A 151 -1.58 1.48 10.03
C ILE A 151 -0.61 2.53 10.59
N VAL A 152 -0.58 3.73 10.01
CA VAL A 152 0.31 4.80 10.46
C VAL A 152 -0.04 5.25 11.89
N ALA A 153 -1.32 5.49 12.18
CA ALA A 153 -1.77 5.92 13.51
C ALA A 153 -1.45 4.90 14.59
N THR A 154 -1.73 3.62 14.35
CA THR A 154 -1.44 2.54 15.30
C THR A 154 0.06 2.41 15.55
N SER A 155 0.88 2.54 14.49
CA SER A 155 2.35 2.47 14.61
C SER A 155 2.92 3.61 15.43
N LEU A 156 2.50 4.85 15.14
CA LEU A 156 2.92 6.04 15.90
C LEU A 156 2.43 6.01 17.34
N PHE A 157 1.21 5.50 17.58
CA PHE A 157 0.68 5.32 18.93
C PHE A 157 1.50 4.32 19.74
N VAL A 158 1.86 3.16 19.16
CA VAL A 158 2.72 2.18 19.84
C VAL A 158 4.10 2.77 20.15
N ALA A 159 4.72 3.48 19.21
CA ALA A 159 6.00 4.15 19.45
C ALA A 159 5.89 5.18 20.59
N SER A 160 4.83 6.00 20.58
CA SER A 160 4.56 6.97 21.65
C SER A 160 4.27 6.29 22.99
N TRP A 161 3.53 5.17 23.00
CA TRP A 161 3.23 4.40 24.20
C TRP A 161 4.51 3.92 24.89
N VAL A 162 5.43 3.32 24.12
CA VAL A 162 6.69 2.76 24.62
C VAL A 162 7.62 3.83 25.19
N PHE A 163 7.77 4.96 24.49
CA PHE A 163 8.76 5.96 24.86
C PHE A 163 8.24 6.99 25.86
N VAL A 164 6.95 7.32 25.78
CA VAL A 164 6.40 8.52 26.38
C VAL A 164 5.28 8.18 27.35
N LEU A 165 4.22 7.51 26.89
CA LEU A 165 2.99 7.38 27.68
C LEU A 165 3.17 6.45 28.90
N ASP A 166 3.88 5.33 28.75
CA ASP A 166 4.14 4.39 29.86
C ASP A 166 4.94 5.07 30.99
N LYS A 167 5.95 5.89 30.65
CA LYS A 167 6.76 6.61 31.65
C LYS A 167 5.99 7.72 32.34
N LEU A 168 5.17 8.47 31.59
CA LEU A 168 4.39 9.59 32.11
C LEU A 168 3.19 9.15 32.95
N LEU A 169 2.57 8.00 32.65
CA LEU A 169 1.46 7.48 33.46
C LEU A 169 1.92 6.96 34.83
N GLN A 170 3.17 6.52 34.93
CA GLN A 170 3.76 5.99 36.17
C GLN A 170 4.21 7.11 37.14
N THR A 171 4.48 8.33 36.65
CA THR A 171 4.79 9.49 37.49
C THR A 171 3.49 10.18 37.96
N ALA A 172 3.33 10.34 39.27
CA ALA A 172 2.11 10.87 39.87
C ALA A 172 2.01 12.40 39.72
N ASN A 173 1.30 12.89 38.69
CA ASN A 173 0.90 14.30 38.58
C ASN A 173 -0.57 14.46 38.11
N SER A 174 -1.19 15.60 38.43
CA SER A 174 -2.63 15.89 38.34
C SER A 174 -3.17 16.24 36.93
N SER A 175 -2.34 16.25 35.88
CA SER A 175 -2.70 16.62 34.49
C SER A 175 -2.78 15.43 33.51
N ARG A 176 -3.01 14.20 34.00
CA ARG A 176 -3.05 12.97 33.19
C ARG A 176 -3.94 13.00 31.94
N PRO A 177 -5.20 13.52 31.98
CA PRO A 177 -6.06 13.44 30.79
C PRO A 177 -5.62 14.38 29.67
N THR A 178 -5.06 15.54 30.00
CA THR A 178 -4.69 16.54 28.99
C THR A 178 -3.44 16.10 28.23
N THR A 179 -2.45 15.50 28.90
CA THR A 179 -1.28 14.90 28.23
C THR A 179 -1.66 13.77 27.26
N VAL A 180 -2.62 12.90 27.63
CA VAL A 180 -3.12 11.84 26.75
C VAL A 180 -3.76 12.44 25.50
N VAL A 181 -4.57 13.49 25.66
CA VAL A 181 -5.21 14.17 24.52
C VAL A 181 -4.16 14.75 23.57
N HIS A 182 -3.11 15.42 24.07
CA HIS A 182 -2.03 15.96 23.24
C HIS A 182 -1.32 14.86 22.43
N VAL A 183 -0.96 13.76 23.07
CA VAL A 183 -0.32 12.63 22.38
C VAL A 183 -1.21 12.05 21.27
N VAL A 184 -2.50 11.89 21.55
CA VAL A 184 -3.46 11.37 20.56
C VAL A 184 -3.63 12.35 19.40
N THR A 185 -3.72 13.65 19.66
CA THR A 185 -3.81 14.66 18.61
C THR A 185 -2.55 14.73 17.76
N ASP A 186 -1.37 14.59 18.34
CA ASP A 186 -0.10 14.61 17.60
C ASP A 186 0.03 13.39 16.67
N VAL A 187 -0.34 12.22 17.17
CA VAL A 187 -0.39 10.98 16.37
C VAL A 187 -1.38 11.13 15.21
N MET A 188 -2.56 11.70 15.46
CA MET A 188 -3.57 11.92 14.43
C MET A 188 -3.08 12.92 13.37
N LEU A 189 -2.47 14.03 13.80
CA LEU A 189 -2.00 15.08 12.90
C LEU A 189 -0.83 14.60 12.04
N MET A 190 0.12 13.89 12.65
CA MET A 190 1.26 13.30 11.95
C MET A 190 0.79 12.21 10.97
N THR A 191 -0.23 11.43 11.33
CA THR A 191 -0.84 10.45 10.42
C THR A 191 -1.40 11.11 9.17
N VAL A 192 -2.25 12.14 9.33
CA VAL A 192 -2.85 12.86 8.20
C VAL A 192 -1.78 13.53 7.35
N ALA A 193 -0.76 14.14 7.97
CA ALA A 193 0.34 14.76 7.25
C ALA A 193 1.16 13.73 6.42
N ILE A 194 1.48 12.56 6.97
CA ILE A 194 2.18 11.47 6.26
C ILE A 194 1.32 10.93 5.11
N LEU A 195 0.00 10.80 5.30
CA LEU A 195 -0.92 10.40 4.22
C LEU A 195 -0.95 11.43 3.08
N VAL A 196 -0.95 12.72 3.40
CA VAL A 196 -0.89 13.80 2.41
C VAL A 196 0.44 13.78 1.65
N LEU A 197 1.56 13.55 2.33
CA LEU A 197 2.90 13.45 1.71
C LEU A 197 3.04 12.20 0.82
N SER A 198 2.59 11.05 1.29
CA SER A 198 2.68 9.77 0.55
C SER A 198 1.82 9.76 -0.71
N ARG A 199 0.74 10.55 -0.72
CA ARG A 199 -0.23 10.60 -1.83
C ARG A 199 -0.15 11.84 -2.70
N GLY A 200 0.80 12.72 -2.44
CA GLY A 200 1.11 13.82 -3.34
C GLY A 200 1.48 13.25 -4.71
N ARG A 201 0.75 13.63 -5.76
CA ARG A 201 1.15 13.29 -7.13
C ARG A 201 2.45 14.00 -7.49
N PRO A 202 3.34 13.38 -8.27
CA PRO A 202 4.40 14.10 -8.96
C PRO A 202 3.76 15.18 -9.87
N GLY A 203 4.31 16.40 -9.89
CA GLY A 203 3.63 17.59 -10.45
C GLY A 203 2.43 18.15 -9.65
N GLY A 204 2.10 17.59 -8.48
CA GLY A 204 1.06 18.11 -7.58
C GLY A 204 1.44 19.43 -6.89
N ARG A 205 0.48 20.02 -6.16
CA ARG A 205 0.69 21.31 -5.48
C ARG A 205 1.79 21.22 -4.40
N ARG A 206 2.91 21.90 -4.64
CA ARG A 206 4.09 22.00 -3.78
C ARG A 206 3.76 22.63 -2.43
N SER A 207 2.80 23.57 -2.42
CA SER A 207 2.32 24.20 -1.18
C SER A 207 1.80 23.18 -0.17
N ILE A 208 1.06 22.16 -0.63
CA ILE A 208 0.48 21.14 0.25
C ILE A 208 1.56 20.20 0.79
N THR A 209 2.54 19.82 -0.04
CA THR A 209 3.66 18.98 0.41
C THR A 209 4.55 19.70 1.42
N LEU A 210 4.78 21.01 1.24
CA LEU A 210 5.52 21.82 2.21
C LEU A 210 4.75 21.97 3.53
N LEU A 211 3.43 22.16 3.46
CA LEU A 211 2.57 22.23 4.64
C LEU A 211 2.62 20.91 5.42
N ALA A 212 2.37 19.78 4.76
CA ALA A 212 2.37 18.47 5.41
C ALA A 212 3.76 18.09 5.96
N GLY A 213 4.84 18.44 5.25
CA GLY A 213 6.21 18.31 5.74
C GLY A 213 6.46 19.14 6.99
N GLY A 214 6.07 20.43 6.98
CA GLY A 214 6.18 21.32 8.13
C GLY A 214 5.43 20.81 9.37
N ILE A 215 4.19 20.36 9.19
CA ILE A 215 3.39 19.77 10.28
C ILE A 215 4.04 18.51 10.83
N THR A 216 4.55 17.61 9.98
CA THR A 216 5.25 16.40 10.43
C THR A 216 6.49 16.75 11.27
N THR A 217 7.26 17.76 10.85
CA THR A 217 8.43 18.24 11.58
C THR A 217 8.07 18.84 12.94
N ILE A 218 6.98 19.60 13.04
CA ILE A 218 6.48 20.17 14.31
C ILE A 218 6.06 19.05 15.26
N MET A 219 5.24 18.10 14.80
CA MET A 219 4.78 16.97 15.62
C MET A 219 5.93 16.09 16.11
N LEU A 220 6.97 15.90 15.27
CA LEU A 220 8.17 15.21 15.68
C LEU A 220 8.90 15.96 16.81
N ALA A 221 9.02 17.30 16.71
CA ALA A 221 9.63 18.10 17.76
C ALA A 221 8.85 17.99 19.09
N ASP A 222 7.52 18.06 19.05
CA ASP A 222 6.69 17.98 20.25
C ASP A 222 6.78 16.61 20.93
N LEU A 223 6.81 15.52 20.15
CA LEU A 223 7.07 14.17 20.67
C LEU A 223 8.45 14.06 21.34
N LEU A 224 9.49 14.68 20.75
CA LEU A 224 10.84 14.68 21.32
C LEU A 224 10.92 15.48 22.62
N VAL A 225 10.24 16.64 22.71
CA VAL A 225 10.14 17.41 23.96
C VAL A 225 9.48 16.58 25.04
N LEU A 226 8.36 15.93 24.72
CA LEU A 226 7.61 15.13 25.67
C LEU A 226 8.44 13.93 26.17
N PHE A 227 9.19 13.28 25.27
CA PHE A 227 10.14 12.22 25.64
C PHE A 227 11.27 12.71 26.56
N ARG A 228 11.95 13.79 26.19
CA ARG A 228 13.06 14.34 27.01
C ARG A 228 12.57 14.84 28.36
N THR A 229 11.36 15.40 28.42
CA THR A 229 10.73 15.84 29.67
C THR A 229 10.45 14.64 30.57
N GLY A 230 9.92 13.54 30.02
CA GLY A 230 9.67 12.30 30.77
C GLY A 230 10.92 11.61 31.30
N VAL A 231 12.09 11.81 30.68
CA VAL A 231 13.39 11.29 31.14
C VAL A 231 14.11 12.28 32.08
N GLY A 232 13.54 13.48 32.30
CA GLY A 232 14.13 14.52 33.15
C GLY A 232 15.32 15.23 32.51
N SER A 233 15.50 15.11 31.20
CA SER A 233 16.65 15.64 30.44
C SER A 233 16.28 16.80 29.51
N TYR A 234 15.07 17.34 29.60
CA TYR A 234 14.62 18.46 28.78
C TYR A 234 14.95 19.81 29.41
N HIS A 235 15.48 20.71 28.60
CA HIS A 235 15.73 22.10 28.96
C HIS A 235 15.20 23.00 27.83
N THR A 236 14.60 24.14 28.17
CA THR A 236 14.15 25.14 27.19
C THR A 236 15.36 25.67 26.39
N GLY A 237 15.26 25.71 25.05
CA GLY A 237 16.35 26.15 24.17
C GLY A 237 17.20 25.03 23.56
N ASP A 238 16.76 23.78 23.68
CA ASP A 238 17.44 22.58 23.17
C ASP A 238 17.34 22.47 21.63
N LEU A 239 18.10 21.57 21.03
CA LEU A 239 18.09 21.30 19.57
C LEU A 239 16.68 20.93 19.05
N VAL A 240 15.78 20.51 19.94
CA VAL A 240 14.39 20.22 19.65
C VAL A 240 13.60 21.49 19.27
N ASP A 241 13.87 22.63 19.90
CA ASP A 241 13.18 23.90 19.61
C ASP A 241 13.55 24.44 18.21
N VAL A 242 14.78 24.20 17.76
CA VAL A 242 15.23 24.48 16.39
C VAL A 242 14.40 23.70 15.37
N THR A 243 14.02 22.45 15.69
CA THR A 243 13.21 21.61 14.81
C THR A 243 11.80 22.17 14.67
N ARG A 244 11.21 22.69 15.75
CA ARG A 244 9.90 23.37 15.72
C ARG A 244 9.95 24.64 14.85
N VAL A 245 10.98 25.47 15.01
CA VAL A 245 11.18 26.68 14.19
C VAL A 245 11.32 26.33 12.70
N ALA A 246 12.08 25.28 12.37
CA ALA A 246 12.21 24.82 10.99
C ALA A 246 10.85 24.36 10.40
N GLY A 247 10.04 23.65 11.18
CA GLY A 247 8.69 23.25 10.79
C GLY A 247 7.76 24.45 10.51
N LEU A 248 7.78 25.49 11.36
CA LEU A 248 7.05 26.73 11.13
C LEU A 248 7.52 27.47 9.86
N GLY A 249 8.82 27.42 9.56
CA GLY A 249 9.37 27.96 8.32
C GLY A 249 8.82 27.28 7.07
N LEU A 250 8.67 25.95 7.11
CA LEU A 250 8.03 25.18 6.03
C LEU A 250 6.55 25.53 5.87
N VAL A 251 5.82 25.74 6.97
CA VAL A 251 4.41 26.18 6.94
C VAL A 251 4.28 27.59 6.35
N ALA A 252 5.18 28.52 6.71
CA ALA A 252 5.20 29.87 6.15
C ALA A 252 5.50 29.86 4.64
N LEU A 253 6.49 29.07 4.22
CA LEU A 253 6.82 28.87 2.81
C LEU A 253 5.64 28.26 2.05
N ALA A 254 4.94 27.28 2.62
CA ALA A 254 3.76 26.68 2.02
C ALA A 254 2.68 27.73 1.69
N GLY A 255 2.41 28.65 2.63
CA GLY A 255 1.47 29.76 2.43
C GLY A 255 1.90 30.67 1.28
N LEU A 256 3.18 31.07 1.22
CA LEU A 256 3.70 31.94 0.17
C LEU A 256 3.66 31.27 -1.21
N VAL A 257 4.15 30.04 -1.32
CA VAL A 257 4.17 29.26 -2.57
C VAL A 257 2.76 29.09 -3.13
N SER A 258 1.76 28.91 -2.26
CA SER A 258 0.37 28.75 -2.68
C SER A 258 -0.19 29.94 -3.48
N THR A 259 0.39 31.14 -3.31
CA THR A 259 -0.07 32.37 -3.99
C THR A 259 0.44 32.49 -5.42
N THR A 260 1.52 31.81 -5.76
CA THR A 260 2.16 31.84 -7.09
C THR A 260 1.93 30.55 -7.88
N GLU A 261 1.33 29.54 -7.25
CA GLU A 261 1.13 28.21 -7.80
C GLU A 261 -0.06 28.17 -8.77
N SER A 262 0.23 28.01 -10.07
CA SER A 262 -0.77 27.73 -11.10
C SER A 262 -0.93 26.21 -11.29
N PRO A 263 -2.14 25.70 -11.59
CA PRO A 263 -2.34 24.28 -11.87
C PRO A 263 -1.52 23.90 -13.10
N THR A 264 -0.44 23.14 -12.89
CA THR A 264 0.36 22.59 -13.99
C THR A 264 -0.43 21.45 -14.63
N ALA A 265 -0.54 21.45 -15.96
CA ALA A 265 -1.05 20.29 -16.70
C ALA A 265 -0.19 19.08 -16.34
N THR A 266 -0.84 18.00 -15.91
CA THR A 266 -0.21 16.78 -15.44
C THR A 266 0.57 16.10 -16.56
N ASN A 267 1.90 16.03 -16.45
CA ASN A 267 2.67 15.04 -17.20
C ASN A 267 2.39 13.66 -16.59
N LEU A 268 1.81 12.76 -17.37
CA LEU A 268 1.48 11.39 -16.96
C LEU A 268 2.72 10.50 -16.77
N ASP A 269 3.91 10.99 -17.15
CA ASP A 269 5.15 10.21 -17.17
C ASP A 269 5.98 10.21 -15.88
N GLU A 270 5.60 11.02 -14.88
CA GLU A 270 6.39 11.08 -13.67
C GLU A 270 6.01 9.89 -12.77
N VAL A 271 6.68 8.76 -13.02
CA VAL A 271 6.67 7.53 -12.22
C VAL A 271 6.71 7.94 -10.75
N THR A 272 5.68 7.58 -9.98
CA THR A 272 5.60 7.86 -8.54
C THR A 272 6.95 7.57 -7.89
N SER A 273 7.62 8.63 -7.40
CA SER A 273 8.94 8.53 -6.78
C SER A 273 8.96 7.36 -5.80
N ARG A 274 9.90 6.43 -6.00
CA ARG A 274 10.03 5.22 -5.18
C ARG A 274 9.94 5.54 -3.70
N VAL A 275 10.48 6.69 -3.25
CA VAL A 275 10.46 7.15 -1.86
C VAL A 275 9.04 7.38 -1.29
N ARG A 276 8.09 7.92 -2.08
CA ARG A 276 6.72 8.24 -1.60
C ARG A 276 5.90 7.00 -1.29
N LEU A 277 6.19 5.87 -1.94
CA LEU A 277 5.54 4.58 -1.70
C LEU A 277 5.90 3.98 -0.33
N TRP A 278 7.05 4.34 0.24
CA TRP A 278 7.53 3.80 1.52
C TRP A 278 7.16 4.67 2.72
N LEU A 279 6.81 5.94 2.50
CA LEU A 279 6.48 6.89 3.57
C LEU A 279 5.48 6.37 4.62
N PRO A 280 4.35 5.72 4.27
CA PRO A 280 3.38 5.26 5.26
C PRO A 280 3.85 4.00 6.01
N TYR A 281 4.86 3.29 5.51
CA TYR A 281 5.41 2.09 6.15
C TYR A 281 6.62 2.38 7.04
N LEU A 282 7.24 3.56 6.90
CA LEU A 282 8.38 3.96 7.72
C LEU A 282 8.04 4.05 9.22
N PRO A 283 6.90 4.63 9.66
CA PRO A 283 6.48 4.59 11.05
C PRO A 283 6.25 3.17 11.58
N LEU A 284 5.73 2.28 10.74
CA LEU A 284 5.52 0.87 11.09
C LEU A 284 6.84 0.13 11.32
N LEU A 285 7.82 0.32 10.43
CA LEU A 285 9.17 -0.22 10.59
C LEU A 285 9.85 0.30 11.86
N LEU A 286 9.71 1.60 12.14
CA LEU A 286 10.25 2.22 13.35
C LEU A 286 9.58 1.65 14.61
N ALA A 287 8.25 1.57 14.64
CA ALA A 287 7.48 1.03 15.77
C ALA A 287 7.83 -0.44 16.04
N ALA A 288 8.01 -1.24 14.98
CA ALA A 288 8.45 -2.63 15.09
C ALA A 288 9.87 -2.76 15.66
N ALA A 289 10.82 -1.96 15.16
CA ALA A 289 12.20 -1.98 15.65
C ALA A 289 12.30 -1.52 17.12
N VAL A 290 11.56 -0.47 17.47
CA VAL A 290 11.46 0.06 18.83
C VAL A 290 10.79 -0.93 19.77
N GLY A 291 9.65 -1.49 19.38
CA GLY A 291 8.92 -2.48 20.16
C GLY A 291 9.78 -3.72 20.43
N LEU A 292 10.52 -4.17 19.41
CA LEU A 292 11.47 -5.27 19.54
C LEU A 292 12.62 -4.92 20.50
N GLY A 293 13.24 -3.75 20.34
CA GLY A 293 14.33 -3.28 21.22
C GLY A 293 13.90 -3.13 22.68
N HIS A 294 12.71 -2.58 22.93
CA HIS A 294 12.14 -2.45 24.27
C HIS A 294 11.80 -3.80 24.89
N ALA A 295 11.22 -4.71 24.09
CA ALA A 295 10.91 -6.06 24.54
C ALA A 295 12.18 -6.88 24.87
N LEU A 296 13.27 -6.68 24.10
CA LEU A 296 14.58 -7.27 24.37
C LEU A 296 15.26 -6.69 25.64
N HIS A 297 15.00 -5.44 25.99
CA HIS A 297 15.62 -4.77 27.14
C HIS A 297 14.89 -5.02 28.47
N ARG A 298 13.56 -5.18 28.47
CA ARG A 298 12.75 -5.31 29.70
C ARG A 298 12.62 -6.72 30.28
N MET A 299 13.00 -7.78 29.57
CA MET A 299 12.76 -9.16 30.04
C MET A 299 13.99 -10.06 29.97
N GLN A 300 14.23 -10.79 31.06
CA GLN A 300 15.21 -11.86 31.16
C GLN A 300 14.90 -12.94 30.10
N HIS A 301 15.94 -13.37 29.39
CA HIS A 301 15.97 -14.20 28.18
C HIS A 301 14.87 -15.27 28.08
N GLY A 302 13.92 -15.11 27.14
CA GLY A 302 12.92 -16.11 26.80
C GLY A 302 12.79 -16.34 25.28
N PRO A 303 12.62 -17.59 24.81
CA PRO A 303 12.53 -17.93 23.38
C PRO A 303 11.31 -17.33 22.66
N LEU A 304 10.28 -16.91 23.42
CA LEU A 304 9.05 -16.31 22.91
C LEU A 304 9.28 -14.92 22.29
N LEU A 305 10.26 -14.16 22.79
CA LEU A 305 10.63 -12.84 22.26
C LEU A 305 11.36 -12.94 20.92
N PHE A 306 12.25 -13.93 20.79
CA PHE A 306 12.88 -14.24 19.50
C PHE A 306 11.82 -14.64 18.47
N GLY A 307 10.84 -15.47 18.87
CA GLY A 307 9.72 -15.84 18.00
C GLY A 307 8.87 -14.63 17.57
N LEU A 308 8.56 -13.72 18.49
CA LEU A 308 7.80 -12.50 18.19
C LEU A 308 8.57 -11.53 17.27
N GLY A 309 9.89 -11.38 17.47
CA GLY A 309 10.75 -10.57 16.60
C GLY A 309 10.85 -11.13 15.18
N ILE A 310 11.00 -12.45 15.04
CA ILE A 310 11.01 -13.13 13.74
C ILE A 310 9.64 -12.98 13.06
N LEU A 311 8.53 -13.09 13.80
CA LEU A 311 7.18 -12.88 13.28
C LEU A 311 6.98 -11.48 12.73
N VAL A 312 7.34 -10.45 13.51
CA VAL A 312 7.22 -9.04 13.09
C VAL A 312 8.12 -8.78 11.88
N GLY A 313 9.36 -9.27 11.88
CA GLY A 313 10.27 -9.18 10.74
C GLY A 313 9.71 -9.86 9.47
N ALA A 314 9.11 -11.05 9.61
CA ALA A 314 8.48 -11.76 8.51
C ALA A 314 7.26 -11.02 7.94
N VAL A 315 6.41 -10.43 8.79
CA VAL A 315 5.27 -9.59 8.37
C VAL A 315 5.74 -8.35 7.61
N LEU A 316 6.82 -7.73 8.07
CA LEU A 316 7.41 -6.58 7.38
C LEU A 316 7.96 -6.98 6.02
N ILE A 317 8.80 -8.03 5.94
CA ILE A 317 9.32 -8.54 4.67
C ILE A 317 8.18 -8.90 3.71
N ARG A 318 7.11 -9.53 4.22
CA ARG A 318 5.88 -9.83 3.48
C ARG A 318 5.22 -8.57 2.90
N GLN A 319 5.05 -7.53 3.71
CA GLN A 319 4.54 -6.22 3.26
C GLN A 319 5.43 -5.61 2.14
N LEU A 320 6.75 -5.74 2.26
CA LEU A 320 7.70 -5.22 1.27
C LEU A 320 7.63 -5.97 -0.07
N VAL A 321 7.57 -7.30 -0.03
CA VAL A 321 7.48 -8.13 -1.24
C VAL A 321 6.16 -7.85 -1.97
N VAL A 322 5.03 -7.78 -1.25
CA VAL A 322 3.73 -7.47 -1.85
C VAL A 322 3.73 -6.09 -2.51
N LEU A 323 4.36 -5.08 -1.89
CA LEU A 323 4.45 -3.75 -2.47
C LEU A 323 5.24 -3.73 -3.79
N VAL A 324 6.33 -4.51 -3.87
CA VAL A 324 7.17 -4.62 -5.08
C VAL A 324 6.47 -5.44 -6.17
N GLU A 325 5.84 -6.57 -5.84
CA GLU A 325 5.10 -7.39 -6.79
C GLU A 325 3.91 -6.62 -7.38
N ASN A 326 3.21 -5.82 -6.58
CA ASN A 326 2.10 -4.98 -7.03
C ASN A 326 2.58 -3.90 -8.03
N GLN A 327 3.82 -3.41 -7.91
CA GLN A 327 4.40 -2.51 -8.90
C GLN A 327 4.68 -3.20 -10.24
N GLY A 328 5.22 -4.43 -10.19
CA GLY A 328 5.45 -5.24 -11.40
C GLY A 328 4.16 -5.46 -12.18
N LEU A 329 3.08 -5.84 -11.48
CA LEU A 329 1.76 -6.03 -12.06
C LEU A 329 1.18 -4.73 -12.64
N LEU A 330 1.35 -3.59 -11.97
CA LEU A 330 0.90 -2.31 -12.50
C LEU A 330 1.66 -1.88 -13.76
N THR A 331 2.97 -2.16 -13.83
CA THR A 331 3.76 -1.91 -15.06
C THR A 331 3.39 -2.85 -16.19
N GLU A 332 3.05 -4.10 -15.88
CA GLU A 332 2.64 -5.10 -16.86
C GLU A 332 1.24 -4.77 -17.41
N VAL A 333 0.30 -4.37 -16.54
CA VAL A 333 -1.02 -3.84 -16.92
C VAL A 333 -0.89 -2.54 -17.74
N ALA A 334 0.05 -1.66 -17.41
CA ALA A 334 0.31 -0.47 -18.23
C ALA A 334 0.86 -0.83 -19.61
N GLN A 335 1.77 -1.81 -19.71
CA GLN A 335 2.29 -2.30 -20.99
C GLN A 335 1.22 -2.98 -21.84
N GLU A 336 0.30 -3.71 -21.22
CA GLU A 336 -0.87 -4.31 -21.87
C GLU A 336 -1.90 -3.24 -22.29
N ALA A 337 -2.01 -2.15 -21.53
CA ALA A 337 -2.85 -0.98 -21.85
C ALA A 337 -2.27 -0.06 -22.94
N PHE A 338 -1.10 -0.33 -23.50
CA PHE A 338 -0.50 0.42 -24.62
C PHE A 338 -0.45 -0.35 -25.95
N ARG A 339 -0.97 -1.58 -25.97
CA ARG A 339 -1.07 -2.40 -27.18
C ARG A 339 -2.51 -2.77 -27.48
N ASP A 340 -2.82 -2.96 -28.75
CA ASP A 340 -4.08 -3.53 -29.19
C ASP A 340 -4.03 -5.05 -28.99
N SER A 341 -5.01 -5.61 -28.28
CA SER A 341 -5.01 -7.03 -27.88
C SER A 341 -5.18 -7.99 -29.06
N LEU A 342 -5.76 -7.53 -30.18
CA LEU A 342 -5.95 -8.33 -31.37
C LEU A 342 -4.71 -8.31 -32.28
N THR A 343 -4.23 -7.11 -32.63
CA THR A 343 -3.18 -6.93 -33.65
C THR A 343 -1.77 -6.87 -33.07
N GLY A 344 -1.61 -6.63 -31.78
CA GLY A 344 -0.32 -6.44 -31.12
C GLY A 344 0.37 -5.10 -31.42
N LEU A 345 -0.26 -4.24 -32.23
CA LEU A 345 0.20 -2.88 -32.54
C LEU A 345 0.06 -1.94 -31.33
N ALA A 346 0.56 -0.71 -31.46
CA ALA A 346 0.20 0.35 -30.53
C ALA A 346 -1.33 0.57 -30.55
N ASN A 347 -1.92 0.84 -29.39
CA ASN A 347 -3.33 1.26 -29.35
C ASN A 347 -3.45 2.79 -29.40
N ARG A 348 -4.69 3.29 -29.41
CA ARG A 348 -4.99 4.74 -29.44
C ARG A 348 -4.24 5.55 -28.38
N ALA A 349 -4.12 5.03 -27.14
CA ALA A 349 -3.44 5.74 -26.05
C ALA A 349 -1.93 5.86 -26.30
N ASN A 350 -1.28 4.77 -26.76
CA ASN A 350 0.14 4.77 -27.09
C ASN A 350 0.43 5.68 -28.31
N PHE A 351 -0.44 5.64 -29.32
CA PHE A 351 -0.31 6.51 -30.48
C PHE A 351 -0.35 8.00 -30.12
N LEU A 352 -1.34 8.41 -29.33
CA LEU A 352 -1.47 9.80 -28.86
C LEU A 352 -0.23 10.24 -28.07
N HIS A 353 0.23 9.38 -27.16
CA HIS A 353 1.43 9.65 -26.38
C HIS A 353 2.68 9.82 -27.26
N ARG A 354 2.90 8.93 -28.23
CA ARG A 354 4.02 9.05 -29.19
C ARG A 354 3.93 10.29 -30.06
N LEU A 355 2.72 10.68 -30.47
CA LEU A 355 2.48 11.89 -31.24
C LEU A 355 2.74 13.15 -30.40
N GLU A 356 2.35 13.18 -29.13
CA GLU A 356 2.71 14.25 -28.18
C GLU A 356 4.23 14.39 -28.04
N GLU A 357 4.95 13.27 -27.82
CA GLU A 357 6.42 13.26 -27.75
C GLU A 357 7.07 13.79 -29.05
N ALA A 358 6.53 13.42 -30.21
CA ALA A 358 7.05 13.84 -31.50
C ALA A 358 6.79 15.33 -31.78
N VAL A 359 5.61 15.85 -31.41
CA VAL A 359 5.29 17.29 -31.52
C VAL A 359 6.22 18.12 -30.63
N GLU A 360 6.52 17.66 -29.41
CA GLU A 360 7.41 18.39 -28.50
C GLU A 360 8.87 18.32 -28.97
N ARG A 361 9.35 17.16 -29.46
CA ARG A 361 10.69 17.06 -30.05
C ARG A 361 10.85 17.96 -31.26
N ARG A 362 9.87 17.97 -32.16
CA ARG A 362 9.81 18.89 -33.30
C ARG A 362 9.91 20.35 -32.89
N ARG A 363 9.30 20.77 -31.77
CA ARG A 363 9.45 22.15 -31.26
C ARG A 363 10.88 22.48 -30.86
N GLN A 364 11.67 21.48 -30.48
CA GLN A 364 13.04 21.65 -30.02
C GLN A 364 14.07 21.57 -31.15
N ASP A 365 13.93 20.60 -32.06
CA ASP A 365 14.93 20.31 -33.11
C ASP A 365 14.45 20.59 -34.54
N GLY A 366 13.18 20.91 -34.73
CA GLY A 366 12.58 21.22 -36.03
C GLY A 366 12.28 20.01 -36.91
N THR A 367 12.44 18.77 -36.41
CA THR A 367 12.22 17.53 -37.18
C THR A 367 10.76 17.46 -37.67
N PRO A 368 10.50 17.35 -38.99
CA PRO A 368 9.14 17.24 -39.48
C PRO A 368 8.48 15.94 -39.03
N ILE A 369 7.18 16.03 -38.78
CA ILE A 369 6.36 14.88 -38.40
C ILE A 369 5.24 14.71 -39.41
N ALA A 370 4.89 13.46 -39.73
CA ALA A 370 3.76 13.14 -40.58
C ALA A 370 2.83 12.17 -39.87
N VAL A 371 1.52 12.40 -40.03
CA VAL A 371 0.46 11.57 -39.47
C VAL A 371 -0.40 11.04 -40.59
N MET A 372 -0.66 9.74 -40.58
CA MET A 372 -1.63 9.08 -41.45
C MET A 372 -2.79 8.53 -40.64
N CYS A 373 -4.00 8.73 -41.13
CA CYS A 373 -5.19 7.98 -40.70
C CYS A 373 -5.60 7.07 -41.85
N LEU A 374 -5.88 5.81 -41.54
CA LEU A 374 -6.28 4.78 -42.50
C LEU A 374 -7.57 4.13 -42.02
N ASP A 375 -8.46 3.86 -42.96
CA ASP A 375 -9.68 3.11 -42.74
C ASP A 375 -9.85 2.06 -43.84
N LEU A 376 -10.19 0.83 -43.45
CA LEU A 376 -10.36 -0.27 -44.39
C LEU A 376 -11.73 -0.18 -45.08
N ASP A 377 -11.72 0.17 -46.37
CA ASP A 377 -12.95 0.24 -47.16
C ASP A 377 -13.68 -1.12 -47.17
N ASP A 378 -15.01 -1.08 -47.02
CA ASP A 378 -15.90 -2.24 -47.01
C ASP A 378 -15.61 -3.32 -45.93
N PHE A 379 -14.87 -3.02 -44.86
CA PHE A 379 -14.58 -3.98 -43.78
C PHE A 379 -15.84 -4.61 -43.17
N LYS A 380 -16.90 -3.82 -42.98
CA LYS A 380 -18.20 -4.34 -42.49
C LYS A 380 -18.78 -5.42 -43.41
N SER A 381 -18.65 -5.26 -44.72
CA SER A 381 -19.12 -6.26 -45.69
C SER A 381 -18.36 -7.58 -45.56
N VAL A 382 -17.08 -7.55 -45.17
CA VAL A 382 -16.30 -8.77 -44.88
C VAL A 382 -16.84 -9.47 -43.64
N ASN A 383 -17.09 -8.73 -42.56
CA ASN A 383 -17.69 -9.28 -41.33
C ASN A 383 -19.07 -9.89 -41.59
N ASP A 384 -19.91 -9.19 -42.35
CA ASP A 384 -21.28 -9.64 -42.64
C ASP A 384 -21.28 -10.91 -43.53
N ALA A 385 -20.25 -11.11 -44.35
CA ALA A 385 -20.17 -12.21 -45.32
C ALA A 385 -19.38 -13.44 -44.83
N LEU A 386 -18.32 -13.25 -44.04
CA LEU A 386 -17.40 -14.30 -43.58
C LEU A 386 -17.40 -14.49 -42.04
N GLY A 387 -18.09 -13.61 -41.31
CA GLY A 387 -18.15 -13.62 -39.85
C GLY A 387 -17.01 -12.86 -39.17
N HIS A 388 -17.21 -12.49 -37.91
CA HIS A 388 -16.23 -11.75 -37.11
C HIS A 388 -14.84 -12.40 -37.00
N PRO A 389 -14.69 -13.74 -36.87
CA PRO A 389 -13.36 -14.35 -36.82
C PRO A 389 -12.51 -14.08 -38.08
N ALA A 390 -13.15 -14.04 -39.26
CA ALA A 390 -12.46 -13.73 -40.51
C ALA A 390 -12.09 -12.24 -40.60
N GLY A 391 -12.94 -11.35 -40.08
CA GLY A 391 -12.59 -9.94 -39.93
C GLY A 391 -11.44 -9.69 -38.94
N ASP A 392 -11.40 -10.46 -37.84
CA ASP A 392 -10.30 -10.41 -36.89
C ASP A 392 -8.98 -10.89 -37.52
N GLU A 393 -8.99 -11.97 -38.30
CA GLU A 393 -7.82 -12.39 -39.07
C GLU A 393 -7.41 -11.32 -40.10
N LEU A 394 -8.37 -10.70 -40.79
CA LEU A 394 -8.09 -9.61 -41.73
C LEU A 394 -7.31 -8.48 -41.05
N LEU A 395 -7.77 -8.04 -39.88
CA LEU A 395 -7.12 -6.96 -39.11
C LEU A 395 -5.70 -7.34 -38.68
N VAL A 396 -5.45 -8.59 -38.29
CA VAL A 396 -4.10 -9.10 -37.96
C VAL A 396 -3.19 -9.08 -39.19
N ARG A 397 -3.69 -9.49 -40.37
CA ARG A 397 -2.91 -9.47 -41.62
C ARG A 397 -2.62 -8.05 -42.10
N VAL A 398 -3.60 -7.15 -41.97
CA VAL A 398 -3.45 -5.71 -42.25
C VAL A 398 -2.36 -5.11 -41.37
N ALA A 399 -2.40 -5.38 -40.07
CA ALA A 399 -1.38 -4.93 -39.12
C ALA A 399 0.03 -5.41 -39.50
N GLY A 400 0.16 -6.69 -39.89
CA GLY A 400 1.41 -7.25 -40.38
C GLY A 400 1.92 -6.55 -41.65
N ARG A 401 1.03 -6.24 -42.61
CA ARG A 401 1.38 -5.52 -43.85
C ARG A 401 1.83 -4.10 -43.60
N LEU A 402 1.11 -3.35 -42.76
CA LEU A 402 1.48 -1.98 -42.38
C LEU A 402 2.86 -1.96 -41.73
N THR A 403 3.10 -2.89 -40.80
CA THR A 403 4.40 -3.00 -40.11
C THR A 403 5.52 -3.37 -41.08
N ALA A 404 5.27 -4.28 -42.02
CA ALA A 404 6.26 -4.67 -43.03
C ALA A 404 6.58 -3.53 -44.02
N ALA A 405 5.58 -2.76 -44.44
CA ALA A 405 5.75 -1.65 -45.38
C ALA A 405 6.57 -0.50 -44.78
N LEU A 406 6.40 -0.23 -43.48
CA LEU A 406 7.02 0.89 -42.78
C LEU A 406 8.33 0.52 -42.06
N GLY A 407 8.50 -0.75 -41.67
CA GLY A 407 9.68 -1.22 -40.96
C GLY A 407 9.91 -0.47 -39.64
N GLN A 408 11.13 0.00 -39.40
CA GLN A 408 11.47 0.79 -38.20
C GLN A 408 11.25 2.31 -38.36
N GLN A 409 10.74 2.76 -39.52
CA GLN A 409 10.64 4.19 -39.85
C GLN A 409 9.39 4.86 -39.26
N GLY A 410 8.48 4.10 -38.65
CA GLY A 410 7.21 4.64 -38.16
C GLY A 410 6.58 3.84 -37.03
N THR A 411 5.73 4.51 -36.27
CA THR A 411 4.87 3.87 -35.27
C THR A 411 3.51 3.59 -35.90
N VAL A 412 3.10 2.31 -35.93
CA VAL A 412 1.78 1.88 -36.42
C VAL A 412 0.88 1.58 -35.24
N ALA A 413 -0.33 2.11 -35.27
CA ALA A 413 -1.33 1.91 -34.24
C ALA A 413 -2.69 1.52 -34.82
N ARG A 414 -3.49 0.80 -34.03
CA ARG A 414 -4.93 0.62 -34.29
C ARG A 414 -5.71 1.54 -33.37
N LEU A 415 -6.54 2.42 -33.94
CA LEU A 415 -7.32 3.39 -33.16
C LEU A 415 -8.62 2.78 -32.63
N GLY A 416 -9.20 1.84 -33.37
CA GLY A 416 -10.40 1.09 -33.02
C GLY A 416 -11.08 0.55 -34.28
N GLY A 417 -11.82 -0.55 -34.18
CA GLY A 417 -12.52 -1.12 -35.35
C GLY A 417 -11.57 -1.46 -36.51
N ASP A 418 -11.81 -0.85 -37.66
CA ASP A 418 -11.07 -0.89 -38.92
C ASP A 418 -10.10 0.29 -39.13
N GLU A 419 -9.96 1.17 -38.14
CA GLU A 419 -9.13 2.38 -38.22
C GLU A 419 -7.71 2.13 -37.71
N PHE A 420 -6.72 2.55 -38.51
CA PHE A 420 -5.30 2.52 -38.19
C PHE A 420 -4.70 3.91 -38.30
N ALA A 421 -3.62 4.15 -37.56
CA ALA A 421 -2.85 5.38 -37.65
C ALA A 421 -1.36 5.10 -37.75
N VAL A 422 -0.65 5.98 -38.46
CA VAL A 422 0.81 5.92 -38.60
C VAL A 422 1.41 7.26 -38.23
N LEU A 423 2.46 7.22 -37.42
CA LEU A 423 3.30 8.37 -37.11
C LEU A 423 4.68 8.14 -37.73
N LEU A 424 5.13 9.11 -38.52
CA LEU A 424 6.47 9.17 -39.08
C LEU A 424 7.21 10.41 -38.59
N GLU A 425 8.48 10.24 -38.29
CA GLU A 425 9.38 11.31 -37.89
C GLU A 425 10.54 11.35 -38.88
N GLY A 426 10.66 12.44 -39.63
CA GLY A 426 11.68 12.56 -40.67
C GLY A 426 11.31 13.51 -41.81
N PRO A 427 12.12 13.56 -42.87
CA PRO A 427 11.90 14.44 -44.00
C PRO A 427 10.52 14.25 -44.67
N VAL A 428 9.96 15.34 -45.20
CA VAL A 428 8.66 15.34 -45.88
C VAL A 428 8.62 14.40 -47.08
N ALA A 429 9.72 14.35 -47.85
CA ALA A 429 9.85 13.45 -49.00
C ALA A 429 9.76 11.97 -48.60
N ASP A 430 10.42 11.59 -47.50
CA ASP A 430 10.41 10.23 -46.97
C ASP A 430 9.02 9.85 -46.45
N SER A 431 8.30 10.81 -45.87
CA SER A 431 6.94 10.63 -45.38
C SER A 431 5.94 10.37 -46.51
N HIS A 432 6.05 11.10 -47.63
CA HIS A 432 5.24 10.84 -48.83
C HIS A 432 5.57 9.48 -49.46
N ALA A 433 6.86 9.14 -49.59
CA ALA A 433 7.28 7.84 -50.11
C ALA A 433 6.79 6.68 -49.23
N ALA A 434 6.76 6.87 -47.90
CA ALA A 434 6.21 5.91 -46.96
C ALA A 434 4.69 5.75 -47.11
N ALA A 435 3.94 6.84 -47.25
CA ALA A 435 2.49 6.78 -47.50
C ALA A 435 2.18 5.98 -48.76
N GLN A 436 2.94 6.20 -49.83
CA GLN A 436 2.75 5.51 -51.10
C GLN A 436 3.10 4.01 -51.01
N ARG A 437 4.21 3.66 -50.34
CA ARG A 437 4.54 2.25 -50.02
C ARG A 437 3.43 1.56 -49.24
N VAL A 438 2.80 2.26 -48.30
CA VAL A 438 1.68 1.71 -47.54
C VAL A 438 0.51 1.40 -48.46
N LEU A 439 0.12 2.29 -49.37
CA LEU A 439 -0.97 2.01 -50.32
C LEU A 439 -0.63 0.85 -51.28
N GLU A 440 0.59 0.84 -51.83
CA GLU A 440 1.06 -0.23 -52.73
C GLU A 440 1.09 -1.61 -52.04
N ALA A 441 1.32 -1.67 -50.73
CA ALA A 441 1.27 -2.91 -49.96
C ALA A 441 -0.12 -3.58 -49.94
N PHE A 442 -1.19 -2.85 -50.32
CA PHE A 442 -2.55 -3.38 -50.43
C PHE A 442 -2.94 -3.81 -51.85
N ASP A 443 -2.04 -3.68 -52.85
CA ASP A 443 -2.33 -4.15 -54.21
C ASP A 443 -2.38 -5.68 -54.31
N ALA A 444 -1.63 -6.38 -53.46
CA ALA A 444 -1.72 -7.84 -53.33
C ALA A 444 -2.95 -8.26 -52.52
N THR A 445 -3.69 -9.28 -52.95
CA THR A 445 -4.85 -9.81 -52.20
C THR A 445 -4.44 -10.42 -50.85
N ILE A 446 -5.28 -10.27 -49.82
CA ILE A 446 -5.12 -10.92 -48.51
C ILE A 446 -5.87 -12.24 -48.55
N VAL A 447 -5.19 -13.35 -48.26
CA VAL A 447 -5.83 -14.67 -48.21
C VAL A 447 -6.27 -14.96 -46.78
N ILE A 448 -7.57 -15.22 -46.59
CA ILE A 448 -8.19 -15.61 -45.31
C ILE A 448 -8.93 -16.93 -45.56
N ASP A 449 -8.59 -17.98 -44.82
CA ASP A 449 -9.14 -19.34 -45.02
C ASP A 449 -9.14 -19.81 -46.49
N GLY A 450 -8.12 -19.44 -47.26
CA GLY A 450 -7.98 -19.79 -48.68
C GLY A 450 -8.75 -18.88 -49.65
N VAL A 451 -9.47 -17.87 -49.16
CA VAL A 451 -10.20 -16.89 -49.97
C VAL A 451 -9.35 -15.63 -50.22
N PRO A 452 -9.01 -15.30 -51.48
CA PRO A 452 -8.33 -14.05 -51.79
C PRO A 452 -9.30 -12.87 -51.72
N LEU A 453 -9.04 -11.95 -50.78
CA LEU A 453 -9.77 -10.71 -50.58
C LEU A 453 -8.95 -9.52 -51.08
N ALA A 454 -9.55 -8.69 -51.94
CA ALA A 454 -8.98 -7.40 -52.33
C ALA A 454 -9.50 -6.34 -51.34
N VAL A 455 -8.64 -5.91 -50.42
CA VAL A 455 -8.96 -4.87 -49.42
C VAL A 455 -7.94 -3.76 -49.59
N ARG A 456 -8.40 -2.54 -49.87
CA ARG A 456 -7.56 -1.35 -50.01
C ARG A 456 -8.07 -0.27 -49.04
N PRO A 457 -7.18 0.42 -48.29
CA PRO A 457 -7.60 1.45 -47.36
C PRO A 457 -7.79 2.80 -48.06
N SER A 458 -8.65 3.63 -47.48
CA SER A 458 -8.64 5.08 -47.68
C SER A 458 -7.63 5.71 -46.72
N ILE A 459 -6.70 6.52 -47.23
CA ILE A 459 -5.60 7.08 -46.43
C ILE A 459 -5.64 8.62 -46.45
N GLY A 460 -5.73 9.21 -45.27
CA GLY A 460 -5.52 10.63 -45.05
C GLY A 460 -4.13 10.91 -44.51
N PHE A 461 -3.45 11.92 -45.06
CA PHE A 461 -2.07 12.25 -44.74
C PHE A 461 -1.93 13.74 -44.40
N THR A 462 -1.18 14.06 -43.35
CA THR A 462 -0.81 15.45 -43.02
C THR A 462 0.63 15.52 -42.54
N VAL A 463 1.28 16.67 -42.75
CA VAL A 463 2.67 16.92 -42.39
C VAL A 463 2.78 18.22 -41.62
N ALA A 464 3.52 18.20 -40.51
CA ALA A 464 3.87 19.38 -39.75
C ALA A 464 5.36 19.70 -39.98
N VAL A 465 5.65 20.81 -40.67
CA VAL A 465 7.01 21.33 -40.94
C VAL A 465 7.36 22.48 -40.00
N THR A 466 8.62 22.74 -39.69
CA THR A 466 9.12 23.63 -38.62
C THR A 466 8.32 24.93 -38.36
N GLU A 467 7.77 25.57 -39.39
CA GLU A 467 7.00 26.83 -39.26
C GLU A 467 5.54 26.66 -38.74
N SER A 468 5.03 25.43 -38.65
CA SER A 468 3.65 25.15 -38.21
C SER A 468 3.54 24.92 -36.70
N ASN A 469 2.64 25.64 -36.03
CA ASN A 469 2.34 25.48 -34.61
C ASN A 469 1.27 24.41 -34.30
N ALA A 470 1.06 23.47 -35.23
CA ALA A 470 -0.01 22.46 -35.12
C ALA A 470 0.08 21.64 -33.82
N THR A 471 -1.05 21.55 -33.13
CA THR A 471 -1.27 20.70 -31.96
C THR A 471 -1.58 19.26 -32.37
N VAL A 472 -1.50 18.33 -31.41
CA VAL A 472 -1.83 16.90 -31.61
C VAL A 472 -3.24 16.72 -32.16
N ASP A 473 -4.23 17.40 -31.58
CA ASP A 473 -5.63 17.36 -32.02
C ASP A 473 -5.80 17.90 -33.44
N GLU A 474 -5.07 18.96 -33.80
CA GLU A 474 -5.11 19.52 -35.16
C GLU A 474 -4.51 18.56 -36.19
N LEU A 475 -3.39 17.90 -35.89
CA LEU A 475 -2.76 16.94 -36.81
C LEU A 475 -3.66 15.72 -37.04
N LEU A 476 -4.23 15.17 -35.96
CA LEU A 476 -5.19 14.08 -36.09
C LEU A 476 -6.42 14.50 -36.88
N ARG A 477 -6.98 15.67 -36.59
CA ARG A 477 -8.13 16.21 -37.33
C ARG A 477 -7.81 16.44 -38.81
N HIS A 478 -6.63 16.95 -39.14
CA HIS A 478 -6.22 17.16 -40.53
C HIS A 478 -6.05 15.84 -41.29
N ALA A 479 -5.44 14.84 -40.67
CA ALA A 479 -5.32 13.50 -41.25
C ALA A 479 -6.70 12.85 -41.44
N ASP A 480 -7.59 12.96 -40.47
CA ASP A 480 -8.95 12.41 -40.54
C ASP A 480 -9.79 13.08 -41.64
N LEU A 481 -9.74 14.42 -41.75
CA LEU A 481 -10.41 15.15 -42.83
C LEU A 481 -9.90 14.74 -44.22
N ALA A 482 -8.59 14.51 -44.35
CA ALA A 482 -8.01 14.04 -45.61
C ALA A 482 -8.44 12.59 -45.93
N MET A 483 -8.52 11.73 -44.93
CA MET A 483 -9.00 10.35 -45.08
C MET A 483 -10.46 10.31 -45.53
N TYR A 484 -11.30 11.17 -44.94
CA TYR A 484 -12.68 11.32 -45.34
C TYR A 484 -12.83 11.83 -46.79
N ALA A 485 -11.96 12.76 -47.22
CA ALA A 485 -11.92 13.19 -48.61
C ALA A 485 -11.57 12.03 -49.56
N ALA A 486 -10.60 11.18 -49.20
CA ALA A 486 -10.26 9.97 -49.96
C ALA A 486 -11.46 9.00 -50.09
N LYS A 487 -12.22 8.78 -49.01
CA LYS A 487 -13.44 7.96 -49.04
C LYS A 487 -14.49 8.51 -50.02
N ARG A 488 -14.69 9.83 -50.06
CA ARG A 488 -15.70 10.46 -50.94
C ARG A 488 -15.37 10.36 -52.42
N GLU A 489 -14.09 10.21 -52.77
CA GLU A 489 -13.63 10.09 -54.15
C GLU A 489 -13.67 8.65 -54.70
N GLY A 490 -14.30 7.73 -53.96
CA GLY A 490 -14.40 6.31 -54.32
C GLY A 490 -13.49 5.40 -53.49
N GLY A 491 -12.81 5.94 -52.49
CA GLY A 491 -11.93 5.19 -51.59
C GLY A 491 -10.60 4.79 -52.22
N GLN A 492 -9.88 3.89 -51.56
CA GLN A 492 -8.70 3.19 -52.10
C GLN A 492 -7.58 4.11 -52.62
N CYS A 493 -7.44 5.29 -52.03
CA CYS A 493 -6.47 6.30 -52.44
C CYS A 493 -5.90 7.08 -51.24
N ILE A 494 -4.83 7.83 -51.51
CA ILE A 494 -4.22 8.74 -50.54
C ILE A 494 -4.62 10.18 -50.86
N ARG A 495 -4.97 10.94 -49.82
CA ARG A 495 -5.15 12.40 -49.89
C ARG A 495 -4.33 13.11 -48.83
N SER A 496 -3.72 14.23 -49.21
CA SER A 496 -3.04 15.13 -48.28
C SER A 496 -4.00 16.22 -47.81
N PHE A 497 -3.92 16.61 -46.55
CA PHE A 497 -4.61 17.80 -46.06
C PHE A 497 -4.06 19.08 -46.72
N VAL A 498 -4.95 19.93 -47.25
CA VAL A 498 -4.63 21.25 -47.79
C VAL A 498 -5.47 22.29 -47.03
N PRO A 499 -4.88 23.32 -46.41
CA PRO A 499 -5.59 24.25 -45.51
C PRO A 499 -6.78 25.03 -46.11
N ASP A 500 -6.91 25.09 -47.44
CA ASP A 500 -7.88 25.96 -48.14
C ASP A 500 -8.95 25.21 -48.95
N LEU A 501 -9.18 23.91 -48.71
CA LEU A 501 -10.35 23.24 -49.30
C LEU A 501 -11.64 23.73 -48.58
N PRO A 502 -12.62 24.32 -49.27
CA PRO A 502 -13.88 24.72 -48.63
C PRO A 502 -14.62 23.49 -48.11
N LEU A 503 -14.70 23.35 -46.79
CA LEU A 503 -15.53 22.36 -46.12
C LEU A 503 -17.01 22.65 -46.44
N PRO A 504 -17.79 21.69 -46.98
CA PRO A 504 -19.23 21.89 -47.19
C PRO A 504 -20.06 21.92 -45.89
N TYR A 505 -19.44 21.88 -44.72
CA TYR A 505 -20.13 21.76 -43.43
C TYR A 505 -19.67 22.85 -42.46
N ALA A 506 -20.50 23.89 -42.32
CA ALA A 506 -20.60 24.61 -41.07
C ALA A 506 -21.42 23.73 -40.11
N LEU A 507 -20.91 23.47 -38.91
CA LEU A 507 -21.72 22.91 -37.83
C LEU A 507 -22.97 23.78 -37.67
N PRO A 508 -24.20 23.24 -37.75
CA PRO A 508 -25.38 24.03 -37.44
C PRO A 508 -25.29 24.47 -35.99
N GLU A 509 -25.40 25.78 -35.73
CA GLU A 509 -25.81 26.23 -34.41
C GLU A 509 -27.14 25.52 -34.10
N LEU A 510 -27.16 24.74 -33.01
CA LEU A 510 -28.32 23.98 -32.57
C LEU A 510 -29.48 24.95 -32.29
N SER A 511 -30.33 25.17 -33.29
CA SER A 511 -31.58 25.89 -33.13
C SER A 511 -32.63 24.95 -32.55
N GLY A 512 -33.48 25.49 -31.66
CA GLY A 512 -34.41 24.72 -30.83
C GLY A 512 -35.42 23.85 -31.58
N SER A 513 -35.60 24.00 -32.90
CA SER A 513 -36.50 23.15 -33.70
C SER A 513 -35.94 21.75 -33.97
N ALA A 514 -34.61 21.58 -33.98
CA ALA A 514 -33.97 20.29 -34.21
C ALA A 514 -34.13 19.35 -33.00
N ILE A 515 -34.21 19.91 -31.78
CA ILE A 515 -34.47 19.15 -30.56
C ILE A 515 -35.92 18.62 -30.58
N THR A 516 -36.88 19.43 -31.02
CA THR A 516 -38.29 19.01 -31.14
C THR A 516 -38.48 17.93 -32.19
N ALA A 517 -37.79 18.01 -33.33
CA ALA A 517 -37.85 17.00 -34.38
C ALA A 517 -37.22 15.64 -33.97
N ILE A 518 -36.22 15.66 -33.08
CA ILE A 518 -35.64 14.45 -32.50
C ILE A 518 -36.60 13.84 -31.47
N GLN A 519 -37.31 14.66 -30.70
CA GLN A 519 -38.35 14.20 -29.77
C GLN A 519 -39.52 13.51 -30.51
N ASP A 520 -40.03 14.11 -31.59
CA ASP A 520 -41.14 13.55 -32.38
C ASP A 520 -40.76 12.24 -33.09
N SER A 521 -39.49 12.05 -33.43
CA SER A 521 -38.96 10.82 -34.04
C SER A 521 -38.80 9.68 -33.02
N ILE A 522 -38.64 9.99 -31.74
CA ILE A 522 -38.58 9.00 -30.65
C ILE A 522 -39.99 8.48 -30.31
N ASP A 523 -41.02 9.32 -30.43
CA ASP A 523 -42.41 8.93 -30.12
C ASP A 523 -43.12 8.19 -31.28
N GLY A 524 -42.57 8.19 -32.50
CA GLY A 524 -43.18 7.59 -33.70
C GLY A 524 -42.56 6.27 -34.22
N GLY A 525 -41.63 5.66 -33.48
CA GLY A 525 -40.72 4.63 -34.01
C GLY A 525 -41.27 3.20 -34.13
N LEU A 526 -42.20 2.91 -35.04
CA LEU A 526 -42.43 1.56 -35.61
C LEU A 526 -43.06 1.68 -37.01
N GLU A 527 -42.25 1.81 -38.08
CA GLU A 527 -42.60 1.21 -39.41
C GLU A 527 -41.57 1.38 -40.56
N HIS A 528 -40.53 2.23 -40.49
CA HIS A 528 -39.86 2.65 -41.74
C HIS A 528 -38.51 2.01 -42.15
N THR A 529 -38.00 0.98 -41.47
CA THR A 529 -36.68 0.38 -41.82
C THR A 529 -36.73 -0.79 -42.81
N ARG A 530 -37.53 -0.68 -43.88
CA ARG A 530 -37.43 -1.55 -45.06
C ARG A 530 -37.65 -0.74 -46.32
N ARG A 531 -36.58 -0.13 -46.84
CA ARG A 531 -36.28 0.09 -48.27
C ARG A 531 -35.19 1.15 -48.38
N THR A 532 -33.96 0.72 -48.63
CA THR A 532 -33.01 1.29 -49.61
C THR A 532 -31.60 0.81 -49.27
N ALA A 533 -31.07 -0.08 -50.10
CA ALA A 533 -29.65 -0.46 -50.11
C ALA A 533 -29.07 -0.02 -51.47
N PRO A 534 -27.91 0.67 -51.53
CA PRO A 534 -27.30 1.07 -52.78
C PRO A 534 -26.57 -0.08 -53.49
N GLN A 535 -26.61 -0.07 -54.82
CA GLN A 535 -26.24 -1.15 -55.75
C GLN A 535 -24.72 -1.36 -55.99
N GLY A 536 -23.85 -1.10 -55.00
CA GLY A 536 -22.39 -1.16 -55.18
C GLY A 536 -21.71 -2.51 -54.91
N SER A 537 -22.30 -3.42 -54.12
CA SER A 537 -21.57 -4.58 -53.55
C SER A 537 -21.60 -5.89 -54.37
N THR A 538 -22.01 -5.85 -55.64
CA THR A 538 -22.33 -7.08 -56.41
C THR A 538 -21.12 -7.92 -56.84
N ALA A 539 -19.91 -7.36 -56.84
CA ALA A 539 -18.69 -8.09 -57.21
C ALA A 539 -18.18 -9.00 -56.07
N LEU A 540 -18.04 -8.46 -54.85
CA LEU A 540 -17.56 -9.22 -53.69
C LEU A 540 -18.61 -10.26 -53.20
N ALA A 541 -19.89 -9.89 -53.25
CA ALA A 541 -21.00 -10.77 -52.87
C ALA A 541 -21.15 -11.99 -53.81
N ARG A 542 -20.72 -11.90 -55.08
CA ARG A 542 -20.67 -13.05 -56.01
C ARG A 542 -19.53 -14.02 -55.68
N THR A 543 -18.43 -13.52 -55.14
CA THR A 543 -17.24 -14.33 -54.83
C THR A 543 -17.38 -15.08 -53.51
N ILE A 544 -18.08 -14.51 -52.52
CA ILE A 544 -18.16 -15.08 -51.15
C ILE A 544 -19.29 -16.12 -50.99
N LYS A 545 -20.39 -15.99 -51.75
CA LYS A 545 -21.59 -16.84 -51.60
C LYS A 545 -21.36 -18.36 -51.79
N PRO A 546 -20.43 -18.83 -52.65
CA PRO A 546 -20.12 -20.25 -52.76
C PRO A 546 -19.25 -20.80 -51.60
N LEU A 547 -18.57 -19.94 -50.84
CA LEU A 547 -17.59 -20.33 -49.81
C LEU A 547 -18.20 -20.48 -48.41
N ALA A 548 -19.18 -19.64 -48.06
CA ALA A 548 -19.92 -19.76 -46.80
C ALA A 548 -20.73 -21.08 -46.69
N ALA A 549 -21.03 -21.72 -47.81
CA ALA A 549 -21.73 -23.02 -47.85
C ALA A 549 -20.83 -24.22 -47.54
N ALA A 550 -19.50 -24.05 -47.48
CA ALA A 550 -18.53 -25.14 -47.30
C ALA A 550 -17.99 -25.30 -45.85
N ALA A 551 -18.31 -24.38 -44.93
CA ALA A 551 -17.87 -24.44 -43.54
C ALA A 551 -18.75 -25.43 -42.74
N LYS A 552 -18.15 -26.52 -42.24
CA LYS A 552 -18.82 -27.45 -41.31
C LYS A 552 -19.04 -26.78 -39.94
N PRO A 553 -20.18 -27.01 -39.28
CA PRO A 553 -20.42 -26.49 -37.95
C PRO A 553 -19.46 -27.12 -36.94
N THR A 554 -18.75 -26.29 -36.17
CA THR A 554 -17.96 -26.69 -35.00
C THR A 554 -18.91 -27.13 -33.86
N PRO A 555 -18.56 -28.18 -33.09
CA PRO A 555 -19.38 -28.60 -31.96
C PRO A 555 -19.34 -27.56 -30.84
N ASP A 556 -20.50 -27.40 -30.19
CA ASP A 556 -20.81 -26.43 -29.15
C ASP A 556 -19.86 -26.58 -27.93
N PRO A 557 -19.21 -25.51 -27.43
CA PRO A 557 -18.27 -25.59 -26.30
C PRO A 557 -18.90 -25.97 -24.95
N HIS A 558 -20.22 -26.17 -24.89
CA HIS A 558 -20.98 -26.31 -23.65
C HIS A 558 -21.32 -27.76 -23.26
N GLU A 559 -20.72 -28.77 -23.88
CA GLU A 559 -20.99 -30.17 -23.53
C GLU A 559 -20.21 -30.65 -22.27
N ALA A 560 -20.97 -30.83 -21.18
CA ALA A 560 -20.71 -31.65 -19.98
C ALA A 560 -19.52 -31.30 -19.06
N LEU A 561 -19.83 -30.67 -17.91
CA LEU A 561 -19.00 -30.71 -16.71
C LEU A 561 -18.71 -32.17 -16.30
N PRO A 562 -17.45 -32.57 -16.05
CA PRO A 562 -17.12 -33.94 -15.66
C PRO A 562 -17.78 -34.28 -14.32
N SER A 563 -18.68 -35.27 -14.34
CA SER A 563 -19.35 -35.80 -13.13
C SER A 563 -18.32 -36.23 -12.08
N VAL A 564 -18.42 -35.71 -10.86
CA VAL A 564 -17.55 -36.07 -9.73
C VAL A 564 -17.72 -37.56 -9.42
N ARG A 565 -16.70 -38.38 -9.74
CA ARG A 565 -16.71 -39.82 -9.42
C ARG A 565 -16.45 -40.03 -7.93
N TRP A 566 -17.44 -40.55 -7.22
CA TRP A 566 -17.32 -40.92 -5.80
C TRP A 566 -16.30 -42.04 -5.58
N PRO A 567 -15.63 -42.08 -4.40
CA PRO A 567 -14.66 -43.12 -4.07
C PRO A 567 -15.33 -44.50 -3.91
N PRO A 568 -14.58 -45.60 -4.14
CA PRO A 568 -15.09 -46.97 -4.06
C PRO A 568 -15.66 -47.29 -2.66
N THR A 569 -16.65 -48.18 -2.61
CA THR A 569 -17.43 -48.53 -1.40
C THR A 569 -16.56 -48.96 -0.22
N SER A 570 -15.46 -49.67 -0.45
CA SER A 570 -14.53 -50.07 0.61
C SER A 570 -13.87 -48.89 1.33
N ILE A 571 -13.56 -47.81 0.61
CA ILE A 571 -12.95 -46.59 1.19
C ILE A 571 -14.00 -45.82 1.99
N ARG A 572 -15.24 -45.78 1.51
CA ARG A 572 -16.35 -45.14 2.22
C ARG A 572 -16.62 -45.82 3.56
N ILE A 573 -16.63 -47.15 3.59
CA ILE A 573 -16.78 -47.93 4.83
C ILE A 573 -15.63 -47.63 5.80
N ALA A 574 -14.38 -47.59 5.30
CA ALA A 574 -13.23 -47.29 6.15
C ALA A 574 -13.24 -45.86 6.72
N LEU A 575 -13.64 -44.86 5.92
CA LEU A 575 -13.81 -43.48 6.38
C LEU A 575 -14.95 -43.35 7.41
N ALA A 576 -16.06 -44.07 7.20
CA ALA A 576 -17.15 -44.11 8.17
C ALA A 576 -16.70 -44.75 9.50
N ALA A 577 -15.94 -45.84 9.45
CA ALA A 577 -15.38 -46.47 10.65
C ALA A 577 -14.43 -45.53 11.41
N LEU A 578 -13.57 -44.80 10.70
CA LEU A 578 -12.69 -43.78 11.29
C LEU A 578 -13.51 -42.65 11.95
N ALA A 579 -14.54 -42.15 11.26
CA ALA A 579 -15.40 -41.09 11.79
C ALA A 579 -16.15 -41.52 13.05
N ILE A 580 -16.70 -42.74 13.07
CA ILE A 580 -17.34 -43.33 14.25
C ILE A 580 -16.34 -43.43 15.40
N GLY A 581 -15.12 -43.91 15.14
CA GLY A 581 -14.07 -44.00 16.16
C GLY A 581 -13.69 -42.65 16.76
N VAL A 582 -13.57 -41.60 15.93
CA VAL A 582 -13.32 -40.21 16.39
C VAL A 582 -14.48 -39.69 17.22
N LEU A 583 -15.73 -39.96 16.83
CA LEU A 583 -16.93 -39.60 17.60
C LEU A 583 -16.97 -40.29 18.96
N VAL A 584 -16.67 -41.58 19.01
CA VAL A 584 -16.58 -42.35 20.26
C VAL A 584 -15.50 -41.75 21.17
N PHE A 585 -14.31 -41.49 20.64
CA PHE A 585 -13.23 -40.86 21.40
C PHE A 585 -13.62 -39.46 21.91
N ALA A 586 -14.13 -38.58 21.04
CA ALA A 586 -14.55 -37.23 21.43
C ALA A 586 -15.67 -37.24 22.49
N SER A 587 -16.63 -38.16 22.36
CA SER A 587 -17.70 -38.32 23.35
C SER A 587 -17.19 -38.80 24.71
N SER A 588 -16.10 -39.58 24.73
CA SER A 588 -15.45 -40.02 25.97
C SER A 588 -14.71 -38.88 26.70
N CYS A 589 -14.38 -37.77 26.00
CA CYS A 589 -13.69 -36.62 26.58
C CYS A 589 -14.63 -35.57 27.20
N LEU A 590 -15.94 -35.65 26.96
CA LEU A 590 -16.94 -34.68 27.45
C LEU A 590 -17.35 -34.80 28.94
N PRO A 591 -17.38 -36.00 29.59
CA PRO A 591 -18.02 -36.13 30.91
C PRO A 591 -17.19 -35.71 32.13
N ASP A 592 -15.85 -35.76 32.12
CA ASP A 592 -15.03 -35.35 33.27
C ASP A 592 -13.56 -35.03 32.89
N PRO A 593 -13.06 -33.79 33.10
CA PRO A 593 -11.68 -33.40 32.82
C PRO A 593 -10.64 -33.90 33.84
N HIS A 594 -11.04 -34.55 34.94
CA HIS A 594 -10.12 -35.03 35.99
C HIS A 594 -10.26 -36.51 36.36
N ALA A 595 -11.19 -37.24 35.74
CA ALA A 595 -11.22 -38.70 35.88
C ALA A 595 -10.03 -39.29 35.14
N ASP A 596 -9.14 -40.00 35.85
CA ASP A 596 -8.05 -40.78 35.28
C ASP A 596 -8.59 -41.59 34.08
N HIS A 597 -8.26 -41.11 32.87
CA HIS A 597 -8.82 -41.56 31.62
C HIS A 597 -8.72 -43.07 31.54
N THR A 598 -9.82 -43.78 31.22
CA THR A 598 -9.73 -45.24 31.13
C THR A 598 -8.59 -45.59 30.16
N PRO A 599 -7.60 -46.39 30.59
CA PRO A 599 -6.36 -46.61 29.83
C PRO A 599 -6.64 -47.12 28.41
N PHE A 600 -7.79 -47.73 28.18
CA PHE A 600 -8.24 -48.15 26.85
C PHE A 600 -8.37 -46.98 25.83
N PHE A 601 -9.02 -45.87 26.17
CA PHE A 601 -9.24 -44.80 25.19
C PHE A 601 -7.94 -44.06 24.82
N ALA A 602 -7.13 -43.74 25.82
CA ALA A 602 -5.87 -43.02 25.63
C ALA A 602 -4.74 -43.91 25.07
N ASN A 603 -4.62 -45.16 25.54
CA ASN A 603 -3.48 -46.03 25.20
C ASN A 603 -3.77 -47.00 24.04
N VAL A 604 -5.03 -47.16 23.63
CA VAL A 604 -5.41 -48.14 22.59
C VAL A 604 -6.25 -47.51 21.49
N LEU A 605 -7.35 -46.83 21.81
CA LEU A 605 -8.24 -46.29 20.78
C LEU A 605 -7.59 -45.14 19.99
N TYR A 606 -7.05 -44.14 20.69
CA TYR A 606 -6.43 -42.97 20.05
C TYR A 606 -5.23 -43.33 19.15
N PRO A 607 -4.22 -44.11 19.60
CA PRO A 607 -3.12 -44.55 18.74
C PRO A 607 -3.61 -45.41 17.56
N GLY A 608 -4.61 -46.27 17.81
CA GLY A 608 -5.22 -47.14 16.80
C GLY A 608 -5.90 -46.35 15.68
N LEU A 609 -6.63 -45.28 16.01
CA LEU A 609 -7.24 -44.39 15.01
C LEU A 609 -6.18 -43.65 14.18
N ASN A 610 -5.10 -43.20 14.81
CA ASN A 610 -4.03 -42.49 14.13
C ASN A 610 -3.27 -43.40 13.14
N LEU A 611 -2.96 -44.64 13.55
CA LEU A 611 -2.37 -45.67 12.68
C LEU A 611 -3.33 -46.12 11.58
N PHE A 612 -4.62 -46.23 11.86
CA PHE A 612 -5.63 -46.57 10.85
C PHE A 612 -5.76 -45.46 9.79
N ALA A 613 -5.73 -44.20 10.20
CA ALA A 613 -5.69 -43.07 9.27
C ALA A 613 -4.40 -43.07 8.43
N ALA A 614 -3.24 -43.33 9.04
CA ALA A 614 -1.97 -43.46 8.33
C ALA A 614 -2.01 -44.59 7.27
N LEU A 615 -2.63 -45.73 7.59
CA LEU A 615 -2.83 -46.84 6.67
C LEU A 615 -3.70 -46.45 5.47
N LEU A 616 -4.80 -45.72 5.68
CA LEU A 616 -5.67 -45.25 4.59
C LEU A 616 -4.93 -44.28 3.65
N VAL A 617 -4.11 -43.39 4.20
CA VAL A 617 -3.25 -42.50 3.43
C VAL A 617 -2.17 -43.29 2.66
N GLY A 618 -1.58 -44.32 3.28
CA GLY A 618 -0.63 -45.22 2.63
C GLY A 618 -1.25 -46.02 1.48
N ILE A 619 -2.48 -46.55 1.65
CA ILE A 619 -3.22 -47.24 0.60
C ILE A 619 -3.49 -46.30 -0.59
N ARG A 620 -3.82 -45.02 -0.31
CA ARG A 620 -3.95 -44.01 -1.37
C ARG A 620 -2.62 -43.80 -2.10
N ALA A 621 -1.51 -43.67 -1.38
CA ALA A 621 -0.18 -43.49 -1.97
C ALA A 621 0.24 -44.67 -2.86
N TYR A 622 -0.17 -45.90 -2.49
CA TYR A 622 0.06 -47.10 -3.29
C TYR A 622 -0.81 -47.15 -4.56
N ARG A 623 -2.08 -46.77 -4.46
CA ARG A 623 -3.05 -46.86 -5.57
C ARG A 623 -2.92 -45.73 -6.59
N VAL A 624 -2.52 -44.53 -6.17
CA VAL A 624 -2.44 -43.34 -7.04
C VAL A 624 -0.97 -42.99 -7.27
N ARG A 625 -0.49 -43.20 -8.50
CA ARG A 625 0.91 -42.90 -8.86
C ARG A 625 1.22 -41.41 -8.89
N ALA A 626 0.21 -40.57 -9.16
CA ALA A 626 0.32 -39.12 -9.05
C ALA A 626 0.54 -38.73 -7.58
N ASP A 627 1.56 -37.91 -7.32
CA ASP A 627 1.93 -37.40 -5.99
C ASP A 627 2.30 -38.47 -4.94
N ARG A 628 2.69 -39.69 -5.37
CA ARG A 628 2.98 -40.83 -4.48
C ARG A 628 3.97 -40.50 -3.36
N ALA A 629 5.04 -39.77 -3.68
CA ALA A 629 6.09 -39.42 -2.73
C ALA A 629 5.56 -38.53 -1.60
N ALA A 630 4.63 -37.64 -1.96
CA ALA A 630 4.00 -36.71 -1.03
C ALA A 630 3.12 -37.45 -0.01
N TRP A 631 2.28 -38.36 -0.50
CA TRP A 631 1.39 -39.15 0.36
C TRP A 631 2.12 -40.21 1.20
N ILE A 632 3.24 -40.78 0.71
CA ILE A 632 4.10 -41.67 1.51
C ILE A 632 4.68 -40.92 2.71
N LEU A 633 5.17 -39.70 2.52
CA LEU A 633 5.73 -38.88 3.59
C LEU A 633 4.69 -38.50 4.64
N ILE A 634 3.48 -38.12 4.21
CA ILE A 634 2.36 -37.84 5.14
C ILE A 634 1.98 -39.10 5.93
N ALA A 635 1.86 -40.26 5.26
CA ALA A 635 1.56 -41.53 5.92
C ALA A 635 2.65 -41.93 6.92
N ALA A 636 3.93 -41.75 6.57
CA ALA A 636 5.06 -42.04 7.43
C ALA A 636 5.09 -41.12 8.66
N GLY A 637 4.79 -39.83 8.51
CA GLY A 637 4.65 -38.90 9.63
C GLY A 637 3.52 -39.31 10.57
N MET A 638 2.31 -39.54 10.06
CA MET A 638 1.18 -39.99 10.88
C MET A 638 1.46 -41.32 11.59
N ALA A 639 2.12 -42.26 10.90
CA ALA A 639 2.53 -43.53 11.49
C ALA A 639 3.58 -43.35 12.61
N SER A 640 4.53 -42.41 12.46
CA SER A 640 5.52 -42.12 13.50
C SER A 640 4.88 -41.54 14.75
N SER A 641 3.89 -40.65 14.61
CA SER A 641 3.12 -40.13 15.74
C SER A 641 2.33 -41.24 16.45
N GLY A 642 1.61 -42.09 15.71
CA GLY A 642 0.84 -43.19 16.31
C GLY A 642 1.75 -44.23 16.98
N LEU A 643 2.94 -44.49 16.42
CA LEU A 643 3.95 -45.33 17.05
C LEU A 643 4.50 -44.67 18.34
N GLY A 644 4.69 -43.35 18.33
CA GLY A 644 5.03 -42.57 19.52
C GLY A 644 4.02 -42.77 20.64
N ASP A 645 2.71 -42.69 20.33
CA ASP A 645 1.65 -42.90 21.33
C ASP A 645 1.66 -44.32 21.92
N VAL A 646 1.89 -45.34 21.09
CA VAL A 646 2.04 -46.73 21.57
C VAL A 646 3.26 -46.88 22.46
N ILE A 647 4.40 -46.26 22.08
CA ILE A 647 5.63 -46.32 22.85
C ILE A 647 5.44 -45.62 24.20
N TYR A 648 4.82 -44.44 24.19
CA TYR A 648 4.55 -43.65 25.37
C TYR A 648 3.66 -44.42 26.35
N ALA A 649 2.55 -44.98 25.86
CA ALA A 649 1.60 -45.73 26.66
C ALA A 649 2.17 -47.02 27.27
N ARG A 650 3.12 -47.68 26.59
CA ARG A 650 3.67 -48.98 27.02
C ARG A 650 4.91 -48.86 27.90
N TRP A 651 5.75 -47.87 27.65
CA TRP A 651 7.12 -47.84 28.18
C TRP A 651 7.49 -46.55 28.92
N VAL A 652 6.64 -45.53 28.92
CA VAL A 652 6.89 -44.28 29.67
C VAL A 652 6.05 -44.29 30.96
N THR A 653 6.63 -44.79 32.04
CA THR A 653 5.98 -44.82 33.36
C THR A 653 6.10 -43.48 34.06
N GLY A 654 4.98 -42.89 34.48
CA GLY A 654 4.96 -41.69 35.33
C GLY A 654 5.13 -40.35 34.61
N GLY A 655 4.94 -40.31 33.28
CA GLY A 655 4.89 -39.04 32.51
C GLY A 655 6.22 -38.28 32.44
N GLN A 656 7.34 -38.99 32.47
CA GLN A 656 8.67 -38.38 32.37
C GLN A 656 8.93 -37.85 30.94
N SER A 657 9.38 -36.60 30.84
CA SER A 657 9.89 -35.99 29.62
C SER A 657 11.31 -35.44 29.88
N PRO A 658 12.29 -35.69 29.00
CA PRO A 658 12.18 -36.36 27.71
C PRO A 658 11.99 -37.89 27.81
N SER A 659 11.29 -38.47 26.82
CA SER A 659 10.89 -39.88 26.78
C SER A 659 11.42 -40.60 25.54
N ILE A 660 11.43 -41.94 25.57
CA ILE A 660 11.82 -42.76 24.41
C ILE A 660 10.84 -42.65 23.22
N ALA A 661 9.64 -42.07 23.44
CA ALA A 661 8.66 -41.79 22.39
C ALA A 661 8.94 -40.47 21.65
N ASP A 662 9.72 -39.56 22.25
CA ASP A 662 9.93 -38.20 21.72
C ASP A 662 10.55 -38.18 20.32
N PRO A 663 11.51 -39.04 19.95
CA PRO A 663 12.01 -39.09 18.57
C PRO A 663 10.92 -39.44 17.55
N ALA A 664 9.95 -40.29 17.91
CA ALA A 664 8.85 -40.68 17.03
C ALA A 664 7.84 -39.54 16.85
N TYR A 665 7.58 -38.76 17.91
CA TYR A 665 6.79 -37.53 17.84
C TYR A 665 7.49 -36.43 17.04
N LEU A 666 8.80 -36.25 17.21
CA LEU A 666 9.57 -35.26 16.46
C LEU A 666 9.65 -35.59 14.97
N ALA A 667 9.65 -36.88 14.60
CA ALA A 667 9.66 -37.32 13.21
C ALA A 667 8.37 -36.97 12.44
N PHE A 668 7.24 -36.78 13.14
CA PHE A 668 5.95 -36.43 12.52
C PHE A 668 6.04 -35.13 11.71
N TYR A 669 6.67 -34.10 12.29
CA TYR A 669 6.71 -32.75 11.72
C TYR A 669 7.46 -32.65 10.38
N PRO A 670 8.75 -33.05 10.26
CA PRO A 670 9.49 -32.91 9.01
C PRO A 670 8.91 -33.79 7.89
N LEU A 671 8.42 -35.00 8.22
CA LEU A 671 7.82 -35.91 7.24
C LEU A 671 6.50 -35.36 6.68
N THR A 672 5.59 -34.94 7.54
CA THR A 672 4.29 -34.38 7.11
C THR A 672 4.47 -33.08 6.35
N TYR A 673 5.39 -32.21 6.80
CA TYR A 673 5.71 -30.95 6.14
C TYR A 673 6.29 -31.16 4.74
N ALA A 674 7.26 -32.06 4.58
CA ALA A 674 7.83 -32.40 3.27
C ALA A 674 6.77 -32.98 2.32
N GLY A 675 5.85 -33.80 2.83
CA GLY A 675 4.73 -34.34 2.05
C GLY A 675 3.76 -33.25 1.57
N LEU A 676 3.39 -32.29 2.43
CA LEU A 676 2.54 -31.17 2.04
C LEU A 676 3.20 -30.25 1.00
N LEU A 677 4.51 -30.01 1.13
CA LEU A 677 5.26 -29.22 0.14
C LEU A 677 5.27 -29.87 -1.24
N LEU A 678 5.45 -31.19 -1.33
CA LEU A 678 5.42 -31.91 -2.60
C LEU A 678 4.03 -31.86 -3.25
N LEU A 679 2.94 -31.95 -2.47
CA LEU A 679 1.58 -31.76 -2.99
C LEU A 679 1.35 -30.35 -3.55
N MET A 680 1.89 -29.34 -2.87
CA MET A 680 1.78 -27.95 -3.30
C MET A 680 2.58 -27.70 -4.59
N GLN A 681 3.80 -28.23 -4.68
CA GLN A 681 4.64 -28.12 -5.88
C GLN A 681 4.03 -28.81 -7.10
N ALA A 682 3.34 -29.94 -6.91
CA ALA A 682 2.68 -30.65 -8.01
C ALA A 682 1.51 -29.86 -8.63
N ARG A 683 0.92 -28.90 -7.90
CA ARG A 683 -0.24 -28.13 -8.34
C ARG A 683 0.06 -26.70 -8.78
N LEU A 684 1.20 -26.14 -8.36
CA LEU A 684 1.59 -24.76 -8.65
C LEU A 684 2.92 -24.74 -9.41
N LYS A 685 2.89 -24.36 -10.70
CA LYS A 685 4.11 -24.22 -11.55
C LYS A 685 5.12 -23.22 -10.95
N ARG A 686 4.65 -22.20 -10.24
CA ARG A 686 5.43 -21.29 -9.38
C ARG A 686 4.55 -20.84 -8.22
N VAL A 687 5.10 -20.81 -7.02
CA VAL A 687 4.44 -20.21 -5.85
C VAL A 687 5.03 -18.82 -5.66
N PRO A 688 4.23 -17.74 -5.74
CA PRO A 688 4.71 -16.38 -5.51
C PRO A 688 5.40 -16.27 -4.14
N LEU A 689 6.43 -15.41 -4.04
CA LEU A 689 7.19 -15.26 -2.80
C LEU A 689 6.29 -14.77 -1.65
N ALA A 690 5.32 -13.91 -1.95
CA ALA A 690 4.31 -13.46 -1.00
C ALA A 690 3.52 -14.63 -0.36
N VAL A 691 3.09 -15.62 -1.14
CA VAL A 691 2.33 -16.78 -0.62
C VAL A 691 3.20 -17.67 0.28
N ARG A 692 4.50 -17.78 -0.04
CA ARG A 692 5.47 -18.49 0.81
C ARG A 692 5.67 -17.76 2.14
N LEU A 693 5.77 -16.42 2.10
CA LEU A 693 5.90 -15.59 3.29
C LEU A 693 4.63 -15.62 4.16
N ASP A 694 3.44 -15.64 3.57
CA ASP A 694 2.17 -15.78 4.30
C ASP A 694 2.12 -17.08 5.12
N SER A 695 2.64 -18.17 4.55
CA SER A 695 2.74 -19.46 5.24
C SER A 695 3.70 -19.39 6.43
N VAL A 696 4.83 -18.69 6.28
CA VAL A 696 5.82 -18.48 7.36
C VAL A 696 5.25 -17.58 8.45
N VAL A 697 4.59 -16.48 8.10
CA VAL A 697 3.94 -15.56 9.04
C VAL A 697 2.86 -16.29 9.83
N CYS A 698 1.99 -17.06 9.15
CA CYS A 698 0.95 -17.83 9.81
C CYS A 698 1.54 -18.88 10.76
N GLY A 699 2.59 -19.60 10.34
CA GLY A 699 3.30 -20.56 11.17
C GLY A 699 3.94 -19.93 12.41
N LEU A 700 4.62 -18.79 12.26
CA LEU A 700 5.24 -18.06 13.36
C LEU A 700 4.18 -17.46 14.31
N ALA A 701 3.05 -16.99 13.80
CA ALA A 701 1.95 -16.48 14.60
C ALA A 701 1.32 -17.58 15.46
N MET A 702 1.04 -18.74 14.85
CA MET A 702 0.53 -19.90 15.57
C MET A 702 1.53 -20.42 16.61
N ALA A 703 2.82 -20.42 16.29
CA ALA A 703 3.87 -20.79 17.24
C ALA A 703 3.95 -19.81 18.42
N ALA A 704 3.84 -18.50 18.17
CA ALA A 704 3.82 -17.48 19.21
C ALA A 704 2.59 -17.62 20.13
N VAL A 705 1.41 -17.87 19.56
CA VAL A 705 0.17 -18.12 20.31
C VAL A 705 0.31 -19.39 21.15
N ALA A 706 0.80 -20.49 20.57
CA ALA A 706 1.02 -21.73 21.31
C ALA A 706 2.03 -21.55 22.45
N ALA A 707 3.12 -20.81 22.22
CA ALA A 707 4.11 -20.51 23.25
C ALA A 707 3.53 -19.63 24.37
N ALA A 708 2.67 -18.66 24.04
CA ALA A 708 2.02 -17.80 25.03
C ALA A 708 1.04 -18.58 25.93
N LEU A 709 0.27 -19.51 25.33
CA LEU A 709 -0.68 -20.34 26.06
C LEU A 709 0.00 -21.42 26.92
N THR A 710 1.17 -21.91 26.49
CA THR A 710 1.91 -22.99 27.20
C THR A 710 2.92 -22.46 28.22
N ALA A 711 3.33 -21.20 28.15
CA ALA A 711 4.33 -20.60 29.05
C ALA A 711 3.94 -20.70 30.55
N GLY A 712 2.69 -20.38 30.89
CA GLY A 712 2.18 -20.49 32.27
C GLY A 712 2.18 -21.92 32.81
N PRO A 713 1.55 -22.88 32.13
CA PRO A 713 1.55 -24.30 32.51
C PRO A 713 2.96 -24.91 32.64
N ILE A 714 3.88 -24.59 31.71
CA ILE A 714 5.25 -25.12 31.72
C ILE A 714 6.05 -24.57 32.92
N GLN A 715 5.92 -23.27 33.23
CA GLN A 715 6.54 -22.67 34.41
C GLN A 715 5.98 -23.27 35.71
N ALA A 716 4.67 -23.51 35.76
CA ALA A 716 4.02 -24.14 36.91
C ALA A 716 4.41 -25.63 37.08
N ALA A 717 4.72 -26.34 35.99
CA ALA A 717 5.19 -27.73 36.01
C ALA A 717 6.66 -27.84 36.42
N THR A 718 7.53 -26.94 35.91
CA THR A 718 8.95 -26.87 36.30
C THR A 718 9.14 -26.48 37.76
N ALA A 719 8.34 -25.54 38.28
CA ALA A 719 8.33 -25.19 39.71
C ALA A 719 7.93 -26.40 40.60
N ARG A 720 6.93 -27.18 40.18
CA ARG A 720 6.51 -28.42 40.87
C ARG A 720 7.57 -29.53 40.84
N ALA A 721 8.30 -29.66 39.73
CA ALA A 721 9.42 -30.60 39.62
C ALA A 721 10.59 -30.22 40.54
N GLY A 722 10.90 -28.91 40.65
CA GLY A 722 11.91 -28.40 41.58
C GLY A 722 11.58 -28.66 43.05
N HIS A 723 10.30 -28.56 43.45
CA HIS A 723 9.87 -28.91 44.80
C HIS A 723 9.90 -30.42 45.11
N ARG A 724 9.69 -31.29 44.11
CA ARG A 724 9.84 -32.75 44.30
C ARG A 724 11.31 -33.19 44.37
N ALA A 725 12.21 -32.50 43.66
CA ALA A 725 13.65 -32.77 43.73
C ALA A 725 14.30 -32.24 45.02
N GLY A 726 13.74 -31.19 45.64
CA GLY A 726 14.22 -30.62 46.89
C GLY A 726 13.78 -31.33 48.18
N GLY A 727 13.02 -32.43 48.08
CA GLY A 727 12.52 -33.20 49.22
C GLY A 727 13.40 -34.39 49.65
N ALA A 728 14.55 -34.60 49.00
CA ALA A 728 15.54 -35.58 49.43
C ALA A 728 16.72 -34.84 50.08
N ASP A 729 16.74 -34.82 51.42
CA ASP A 729 17.80 -34.24 52.23
C ASP A 729 19.17 -34.84 51.88
N LEU A 730 20.05 -34.00 51.32
CA LEU A 730 21.50 -34.14 51.41
C LEU A 730 22.07 -32.78 51.84
N PRO A 731 22.91 -32.72 52.89
CA PRO A 731 23.37 -31.45 53.44
C PRO A 731 24.36 -30.80 52.48
N VAL A 732 23.95 -29.76 51.77
CA VAL A 732 24.86 -28.94 50.97
C VAL A 732 25.63 -28.01 51.90
N VAL A 733 26.88 -28.38 52.15
CA VAL A 733 27.92 -27.51 52.72
C VAL A 733 28.09 -26.28 51.82
N ARG A 734 27.79 -25.09 52.33
CA ARG A 734 28.15 -23.82 51.68
C ARG A 734 29.62 -23.52 51.94
N PRO A 735 30.46 -23.22 50.93
CA PRO A 735 31.82 -22.77 51.17
C PRO A 735 31.80 -21.33 51.67
N GLY A 736 32.59 -21.07 52.72
CA GLY A 736 32.71 -19.77 53.35
C GLY A 736 33.38 -18.74 52.45
N VAL A 737 32.90 -17.50 52.55
CA VAL A 737 33.68 -16.31 52.24
C VAL A 737 33.59 -15.39 53.45
N ALA A 738 34.75 -15.21 54.08
CA ALA A 738 34.93 -14.34 55.24
C ALA A 738 34.95 -12.86 54.83
N GLY A 739 34.14 -12.06 55.52
CA GLY A 739 34.52 -10.80 56.16
C GLY A 739 34.96 -9.59 55.31
N ALA A 740 34.07 -8.58 55.25
CA ALA A 740 34.30 -7.19 55.70
C ALA A 740 33.10 -6.34 55.27
N GLY A 741 32.25 -5.87 56.19
CA GLY A 741 32.35 -4.48 56.62
C GLY A 741 30.95 -3.94 56.98
N ARG A 742 30.76 -3.76 58.28
CA ARG A 742 29.57 -3.28 59.00
C ARG A 742 29.27 -1.80 58.65
N ARG A 743 28.00 -1.45 58.41
CA ARG A 743 27.41 -0.15 58.80
C ARG A 743 25.88 -0.21 58.79
N ASP A 744 25.33 0.20 59.92
CA ASP A 744 23.93 0.27 60.29
C ASP A 744 23.13 1.26 59.42
N ALA A 745 21.87 0.92 59.10
CA ALA A 745 20.77 1.87 59.01
C ALA A 745 19.43 1.13 59.09
N ALA A 746 18.58 1.62 59.97
CA ALA A 746 17.31 1.05 60.40
C ALA A 746 16.20 1.15 59.34
N ASP A 747 15.31 0.15 59.30
CA ASP A 747 14.01 0.24 58.65
C ASP A 747 12.90 0.41 59.72
N PRO A 748 12.11 1.49 59.67
CA PRO A 748 11.03 1.74 60.61
C PRO A 748 9.71 1.21 60.05
N ARG A 749 9.17 0.13 60.60
CA ARG A 749 7.72 -0.19 60.63
C ARG A 749 7.51 -1.55 61.29
N LEU A 750 7.25 -1.56 62.59
CA LEU A 750 6.26 -2.45 63.19
C LEU A 750 5.96 -1.96 64.61
N ALA A 751 5.12 -0.94 64.70
CA ALA A 751 4.48 -0.51 65.93
C ALA A 751 2.99 -0.84 65.84
N ALA A 752 2.43 -1.19 67.01
CA ALA A 752 1.03 -1.45 67.30
C ALA A 752 0.50 -2.86 66.98
N ARG A 753 0.54 -3.73 68.00
CA ARG A 753 -0.68 -4.07 68.78
C ARG A 753 -0.32 -5.04 69.93
N VAL A 754 -0.48 -4.53 71.15
CA VAL A 754 -0.67 -5.26 72.42
C VAL A 754 -2.15 -5.01 72.76
N PRO A 755 -2.93 -6.00 73.24
CA PRO A 755 -3.04 -6.13 74.70
C PRO A 755 -3.28 -7.54 75.28
N LEU A 756 -2.97 -7.63 76.58
CA LEU A 756 -3.52 -8.50 77.63
C LEU A 756 -2.88 -9.89 77.85
N GLU A 757 -1.85 -9.90 78.71
CA GLU A 757 -1.66 -10.95 79.71
C GLU A 757 -2.67 -10.79 80.86
N LEU A 758 -3.26 -11.89 81.31
CA LEU A 758 -3.46 -12.25 82.72
C LEU A 758 -4.20 -13.60 82.80
N ALA A 759 -3.50 -14.66 83.21
CA ALA A 759 -3.97 -15.65 84.20
C ALA A 759 -3.12 -16.95 84.17
N GLY A 760 -2.17 -17.03 85.10
CA GLY A 760 -1.91 -18.20 85.95
C GLY A 760 -1.72 -19.60 85.34
N ARG A 761 -0.51 -20.13 85.48
CA ARG A 761 -0.21 -21.18 86.48
C ARG A 761 1.28 -21.55 86.46
N ARG A 762 1.82 -21.67 87.68
CA ARG A 762 3.12 -22.26 88.02
C ARG A 762 3.27 -23.64 87.36
N ILE A 763 4.49 -24.02 86.97
CA ILE A 763 5.19 -25.24 87.43
C ILE A 763 6.65 -25.26 86.91
N ARG A 764 7.55 -25.12 87.89
CA ARG A 764 8.78 -25.90 88.16
C ARG A 764 9.89 -26.02 87.08
N VAL A 765 10.98 -25.33 87.43
CA VAL A 765 12.40 -25.57 87.12
C VAL A 765 12.82 -27.04 87.26
N VAL A 766 13.56 -27.57 86.28
CA VAL A 766 14.70 -28.49 86.50
C VAL A 766 15.83 -28.16 85.50
N ARG A 767 17.02 -27.95 86.06
CA ARG A 767 18.33 -27.71 85.41
C ARG A 767 18.99 -29.02 84.97
N GLY A 768 19.88 -28.91 83.99
CA GLY A 768 21.08 -29.75 83.83
C GLY A 768 21.39 -30.00 82.35
N ARG A 769 22.59 -29.79 81.82
CA ARG A 769 23.86 -29.30 82.37
C ARG A 769 24.70 -28.80 81.19
#